data_AF-A0A2H2ZGR7-F1
#
_entry.id   AF-A0A2H2ZGR7-F1
#
_cell.length_a   1.000
_cell.length_b   1.000
_cell.length_c   1.000
_cell.angle_alpha   90.00
_cell.angle_beta   90.00
_cell.angle_gamma   90.00
#
_symmetry.space_group_name_H-M   'P 1'
#
loop_
_entity.id
_entity.type
_entity.pdbx_description
1 polymer ?
#
loop_
_entity_poly.entity_id
_entity_poly.type
_entity_poly.pdbx_seq_one_letter_code
_entity_poly.pdbx_strand_id
1 'polypeptide(L)'
;MNGYQTERSSYNDDMSSLTTPISSNGDAAMAGAYGKDGLNGYEQAAHHQLEPMDPNDAPNGSLADLKDPIQVHLLTETALSDSKEYEILSQEEVDRLKKQCQLLSQRVESTRANLAIQSKYRDAAVSMAKLYAAGKSEEELVDDPRAQEVALERETTEKKCEELSRELFNLEKNLIGPQRRLLQHTAGILQLTHKASQRAAARALQNNNDIPGSPESLYTYSQNRDSLAQAVDEDYFEDPSLYQLDSFPGLQTGHLKSAIDIPLKSPVREQANHLRGEIDKAREENSLLVNLVTDMEQKLESLSLSLRETIVKFNPEVNNDYLEPPRISANGDSRPGDMLRKQIDYLESGLVAVQAEQESFVSSGGNGGGNSSSSNYMLDDGPEQIESVLVGLWNKMQSGFAEKKQRNEERRKHRQEKGLVDDDDTSDDDAFDADETYSLIAFSSKVEWLYSQASTLKDQKSVLKRQIKQQRELNNKTDAEKDEEIERRQEELDQTRFLLERAEKDAFDAQTMLADALQDLEKAQGSSSGVNEEELRKYTSKIESLEAEVATRNAKIEALEAQIEEQDAKLEALEAEVEASNAKASSHEAESQAHKARVESLESELQARSERIESLEAEIHTRSARAESLEAEVLATGVRIESLEAEIQARSAHIESLEEKIQGHSSNIGSLEAEIQSRDAQIASLGADLQAHTERGGSYEARIATLEAEKEKMLELSSQLDGASKEKAAAEEMARALQKEMENIKASHANKEKEVAQKDADLEQLNMTLVELKTELTFARAELDGAYGSRAERAADAAALSNQEEIVKLTNHVERLKKELAGTVQDLEAITKETIGAEREKIELEQKVDEALSAKASLEADLEKSRHLIAKLQEDLDSERFKVGVTQGGVTKVGAGAALLSEQFRISMREERKRFHEDIKEERARYRKLEEEYIRLKKSQAASKSPSSS
;
A
#
# COMPACT_ATOMS: atom_id res chain seq x y z
N MET A 1 2.89 72.58 -15.45
CA MET A 1 2.43 73.48 -16.54
C MET A 1 1.39 72.73 -17.36
N ASN A 2 0.39 73.45 -17.87
CA ASN A 2 -0.63 73.12 -18.89
C ASN A 2 -0.77 71.64 -19.33
N GLY A 3 -1.89 70.94 -19.12
CA GLY A 3 -3.09 71.22 -18.30
C GLY A 3 -4.42 70.77 -18.92
N TYR A 4 -5.41 70.47 -18.06
CA TYR A 4 -6.87 70.32 -18.33
C TYR A 4 -7.28 69.08 -19.18
N GLN A 5 -8.10 68.15 -18.65
CA GLN A 5 -9.58 68.17 -18.48
C GLN A 5 -10.34 68.04 -19.83
N THR A 6 -11.45 67.29 -20.01
CA THR A 6 -12.29 66.50 -19.07
C THR A 6 -13.24 65.51 -19.80
N GLU A 7 -13.73 64.50 -19.05
CA GLU A 7 -15.09 63.91 -19.08
C GLU A 7 -15.71 63.14 -20.29
N ARG A 8 -16.34 62.02 -19.91
CA ARG A 8 -17.68 61.49 -20.29
C ARG A 8 -18.00 61.03 -21.73
N SER A 9 -18.20 59.69 -21.80
CA SER A 9 -19.52 59.03 -21.95
C SER A 9 -20.34 59.18 -23.24
N SER A 10 -20.94 58.04 -23.64
CA SER A 10 -22.35 57.86 -24.05
C SER A 10 -22.59 57.29 -25.46
N TYR A 11 -23.17 56.09 -25.48
CA TYR A 11 -24.18 55.60 -26.43
C TYR A 11 -23.84 55.35 -27.93
N ASN A 12 -23.99 54.07 -28.28
CA ASN A 12 -24.83 53.54 -29.38
C ASN A 12 -24.37 53.46 -30.85
N ASP A 13 -24.70 52.27 -31.36
CA ASP A 13 -25.32 51.92 -32.66
C ASP A 13 -24.54 51.95 -33.98
N ASP A 14 -24.54 50.75 -34.57
CA ASP A 14 -24.80 50.40 -35.97
C ASP A 14 -23.77 50.61 -37.09
N MET A 15 -23.47 49.47 -37.73
CA MET A 15 -23.57 49.23 -39.18
C MET A 15 -22.85 50.22 -40.12
N SER A 16 -21.86 49.82 -40.91
CA SER A 16 -22.03 48.79 -41.95
C SER A 16 -20.80 48.67 -42.89
N SER A 17 -20.81 47.65 -43.76
CA SER A 17 -19.92 47.43 -44.94
C SER A 17 -18.40 47.32 -44.69
N LEU A 18 -17.79 46.14 -44.84
CA LEU A 18 -17.44 45.45 -46.09
C LEU A 18 -16.32 46.13 -46.91
N THR A 19 -15.09 45.60 -46.85
CA THR A 19 -14.55 44.74 -47.93
C THR A 19 -13.19 44.10 -47.58
N THR A 20 -13.13 42.76 -47.66
CA THR A 20 -11.99 41.87 -48.02
C THR A 20 -10.54 42.22 -47.62
N PRO A 21 -9.84 41.23 -47.05
CA PRO A 21 -8.59 40.73 -47.62
C PRO A 21 -8.73 39.29 -48.16
N ILE A 22 -7.79 38.85 -49.00
CA ILE A 22 -7.70 37.47 -49.52
C ILE A 22 -6.54 36.71 -48.85
N SER A 23 -6.81 35.44 -48.55
CA SER A 23 -5.98 34.44 -47.86
C SER A 23 -4.50 34.30 -48.28
N SER A 24 -3.65 34.04 -47.29
CA SER A 24 -2.75 32.85 -47.29
C SER A 24 -2.33 32.48 -45.84
N ASN A 25 -2.32 31.17 -45.52
CA ASN A 25 -2.17 30.62 -44.16
C ASN A 25 -0.77 30.76 -43.52
N GLY A 26 -0.67 30.61 -42.19
CA GLY A 26 0.58 30.33 -41.47
C GLY A 26 0.47 30.56 -39.95
N ASP A 27 0.36 29.49 -39.16
CA ASP A 27 0.08 29.54 -37.72
C ASP A 27 1.26 29.91 -36.81
N ALA A 28 0.93 30.51 -35.66
CA ALA A 28 1.79 30.68 -34.48
C ALA A 28 0.92 30.39 -33.23
N ALA A 29 1.25 29.42 -32.37
CA ALA A 29 2.40 29.39 -31.45
C ALA A 29 2.27 30.39 -30.27
N MET A 30 1.63 29.91 -29.21
CA MET A 30 1.63 30.44 -27.83
C MET A 30 1.52 29.23 -26.89
N ALA A 31 2.07 29.21 -25.66
CA ALA A 31 2.77 30.26 -24.92
C ALA A 31 3.93 29.66 -24.08
N GLY A 32 4.71 30.52 -23.44
CA GLY A 32 5.62 30.13 -22.36
C GLY A 32 6.05 31.32 -21.50
N ALA A 33 6.08 31.15 -20.18
CA ALA A 33 6.64 32.11 -19.24
C ALA A 33 6.97 31.49 -17.87
N TYR A 34 8.07 31.95 -17.30
CA TYR A 34 8.58 31.90 -15.92
C TYR A 34 7.52 31.85 -14.79
N GLY A 35 7.75 31.26 -13.61
CA GLY A 35 8.90 30.51 -13.09
C GLY A 35 9.16 30.72 -11.58
N LYS A 36 10.17 30.01 -11.03
CA LYS A 36 10.86 30.19 -9.72
C LYS A 36 10.27 29.56 -8.43
N ASP A 37 11.21 29.24 -7.52
CA ASP A 37 11.14 28.92 -6.07
C ASP A 37 10.27 27.70 -5.61
N GLY A 38 10.59 26.91 -4.57
CA GLY A 38 11.83 26.81 -3.79
C GLY A 38 11.78 25.93 -2.51
N LEU A 39 12.43 24.74 -2.57
CA LEU A 39 12.97 23.90 -1.46
C LEU A 39 12.05 23.13 -0.45
N ASN A 40 12.60 21.97 -0.04
CA ASN A 40 12.33 21.11 1.15
C ASN A 40 10.93 20.46 1.33
N GLY A 41 10.79 19.23 1.86
CA GLY A 41 11.78 18.20 2.23
C GLY A 41 11.59 17.64 3.65
N TYR A 42 11.27 16.35 3.79
CA TYR A 42 11.32 15.60 5.07
C TYR A 42 11.54 14.08 4.86
N GLU A 43 12.23 13.44 5.80
CA GLU A 43 12.68 12.03 5.78
C GLU A 43 11.52 11.03 6.00
N GLN A 44 11.40 9.96 5.21
CA GLN A 44 12.14 8.69 5.34
C GLN A 44 12.00 7.98 6.70
N ALA A 45 10.99 7.10 6.81
CA ALA A 45 11.09 5.87 7.60
C ALA A 45 11.48 4.72 6.65
N ALA A 46 12.48 3.93 7.01
CA ALA A 46 13.11 2.99 6.08
C ALA A 46 12.26 1.74 5.80
N HIS A 47 11.71 1.66 4.58
CA HIS A 47 11.46 0.39 3.90
C HIS A 47 12.49 0.24 2.77
N HIS A 48 13.04 -0.97 2.61
CA HIS A 48 13.95 -1.26 1.50
C HIS A 48 13.20 -1.12 0.18
N GLN A 49 13.68 -0.24 -0.70
CA GLN A 49 13.10 -0.02 -2.01
C GLN A 49 13.40 -1.23 -2.91
N LEU A 50 12.34 -1.93 -3.31
CA LEU A 50 12.29 -2.60 -4.60
C LEU A 50 11.78 -1.55 -5.59
N GLU A 51 12.46 -1.38 -6.73
CA GLU A 51 12.03 -0.43 -7.76
C GLU A 51 10.79 -0.96 -8.52
N PRO A 52 10.01 -0.07 -9.18
CA PRO A 52 8.88 -0.50 -10.01
C PRO A 52 9.39 -1.34 -11.19
N MET A 53 8.78 -2.51 -11.42
CA MET A 53 9.07 -3.30 -12.62
C MET A 53 8.29 -2.76 -13.81
N ASP A 54 8.93 -2.82 -14.96
CA ASP A 54 8.48 -2.33 -16.25
C ASP A 54 8.35 -3.55 -17.19
N PRO A 55 7.18 -3.85 -17.79
CA PRO A 55 6.90 -5.21 -18.26
C PRO A 55 7.58 -5.63 -19.57
N ASN A 56 8.23 -4.73 -20.31
CA ASN A 56 9.13 -5.10 -21.40
C ASN A 56 10.56 -5.41 -20.89
N ASP A 57 10.99 -4.84 -19.77
CA ASP A 57 12.23 -5.18 -19.08
C ASP A 57 12.03 -6.35 -18.10
N ALA A 58 11.48 -7.45 -18.64
CA ALA A 58 11.64 -8.76 -18.02
C ALA A 58 13.16 -9.04 -17.99
N PRO A 59 13.80 -9.09 -16.81
CA PRO A 59 15.25 -9.05 -16.74
C PRO A 59 15.81 -10.30 -17.43
N ASN A 60 16.53 -10.08 -18.53
CA ASN A 60 17.38 -11.09 -19.17
C ASN A 60 18.56 -11.39 -18.24
N GLY A 61 18.26 -12.13 -17.17
CA GLY A 61 19.08 -12.30 -15.97
C GLY A 61 20.41 -12.94 -16.33
N SER A 62 21.40 -12.08 -16.59
CA SER A 62 22.78 -12.39 -17.00
C SER A 62 22.88 -13.73 -17.74
N LEU A 63 22.46 -13.76 -19.02
CA LEU A 63 22.43 -14.98 -19.85
C LEU A 63 23.71 -15.78 -19.63
N ALA A 64 23.59 -16.86 -18.86
CA ALA A 64 24.75 -17.57 -18.37
C ALA A 64 25.44 -18.25 -19.54
N ASP A 65 26.75 -18.05 -19.69
CA ASP A 65 27.49 -18.87 -20.63
C ASP A 65 27.59 -20.28 -20.04
N LEU A 66 26.66 -21.14 -20.44
CA LEU A 66 26.62 -22.54 -20.03
C LEU A 66 27.83 -23.35 -20.54
N LYS A 67 28.75 -22.71 -21.29
CA LYS A 67 30.07 -23.23 -21.64
C LYS A 67 31.17 -22.90 -20.64
N ASP A 68 31.01 -21.88 -19.77
CA ASP A 68 31.95 -21.64 -18.67
C ASP A 68 31.63 -22.57 -17.49
N PRO A 69 32.51 -23.54 -17.15
CA PRO A 69 32.29 -24.44 -16.02
C PRO A 69 32.24 -23.69 -14.69
N ILE A 70 32.88 -22.53 -14.57
CA ILE A 70 32.95 -21.74 -13.33
C ILE A 70 31.63 -21.01 -13.11
N GLN A 71 31.11 -20.28 -14.11
CA GLN A 71 29.79 -19.66 -14.04
C GLN A 71 28.68 -20.70 -13.81
N VAL A 72 28.71 -21.84 -14.52
CA VAL A 72 27.77 -22.95 -14.27
C VAL A 72 27.87 -23.46 -12.85
N HIS A 73 29.08 -23.71 -12.33
CA HIS A 73 29.24 -24.22 -10.97
C HIS A 73 28.72 -23.23 -9.93
N LEU A 74 29.09 -21.95 -10.03
CA LEU A 74 28.62 -20.89 -9.13
C LEU A 74 27.10 -20.75 -9.14
N LEU A 75 26.47 -20.76 -10.31
CA LEU A 75 25.01 -20.73 -10.44
C LEU A 75 24.34 -21.97 -9.82
N THR A 76 24.93 -23.16 -10.00
CA THR A 76 24.41 -24.36 -9.32
C THR A 76 24.57 -24.30 -7.80
N GLU A 77 25.69 -23.78 -7.28
CA GLU A 77 25.89 -23.64 -5.83
C GLU A 77 24.95 -22.59 -5.22
N THR A 78 24.71 -21.47 -5.91
CA THR A 78 23.71 -20.46 -5.51
C THR A 78 22.30 -21.05 -5.53
N ALA A 79 21.87 -21.69 -6.63
CA ALA A 79 20.55 -22.30 -6.72
C ALA A 79 20.35 -23.45 -5.70
N LEU A 80 21.39 -24.22 -5.39
CA LEU A 80 21.39 -25.24 -4.33
C LEU A 80 21.42 -24.64 -2.92
N SER A 81 21.83 -23.38 -2.76
CA SER A 81 21.76 -22.66 -1.50
C SER A 81 20.38 -22.04 -1.28
N ASP A 82 19.82 -21.39 -2.30
CA ASP A 82 18.52 -20.71 -2.24
C ASP A 82 17.35 -21.70 -2.11
N SER A 83 17.41 -22.84 -2.81
CA SER A 83 16.38 -23.90 -2.74
C SER A 83 16.30 -24.62 -1.39
N LYS A 84 17.29 -24.42 -0.51
CA LYS A 84 17.42 -25.08 0.81
C LYS A 84 16.29 -24.74 1.79
N GLU A 85 15.64 -23.61 1.60
CA GLU A 85 14.55 -23.12 2.45
C GLU A 85 13.16 -23.37 1.84
N TYR A 86 13.08 -24.06 0.71
CA TYR A 86 11.80 -24.31 0.03
C TYR A 86 11.07 -25.54 0.59
N GLU A 87 9.80 -25.34 0.89
CA GLU A 87 8.89 -26.36 1.43
C GLU A 87 8.57 -27.43 0.37
N ILE A 88 8.84 -28.70 0.72
CA ILE A 88 8.40 -29.85 -0.08
C ILE A 88 6.98 -30.23 0.38
N LEU A 89 6.02 -29.68 -0.35
CA LEU A 89 4.58 -29.95 -0.26
C LEU A 89 4.24 -31.45 -0.37
N SER A 90 3.07 -31.84 0.14
CA SER A 90 2.50 -33.16 -0.11
C SER A 90 1.94 -33.32 -1.53
N GLN A 91 1.81 -34.56 -2.01
CA GLN A 91 1.23 -34.87 -3.32
C GLN A 91 -0.17 -34.26 -3.49
N GLU A 92 -1.01 -34.31 -2.46
CA GLU A 92 -2.35 -33.71 -2.50
C GLU A 92 -2.31 -32.20 -2.70
N GLU A 93 -1.40 -31.50 -2.02
CA GLU A 93 -1.24 -30.04 -2.16
C GLU A 93 -0.69 -29.68 -3.54
N VAL A 94 0.27 -30.45 -4.04
CA VAL A 94 0.81 -30.31 -5.40
C VAL A 94 -0.31 -30.47 -6.45
N ASP A 95 -1.16 -31.49 -6.33
CA ASP A 95 -2.22 -31.72 -7.32
C ASP A 95 -3.40 -30.75 -7.18
N ARG A 96 -3.70 -30.26 -5.95
CA ARG A 96 -4.62 -29.13 -5.74
C ARG A 96 -4.08 -27.85 -6.39
N LEU A 97 -2.79 -27.54 -6.22
CA LEU A 97 -2.15 -26.37 -6.83
C LEU A 97 -2.06 -26.48 -8.36
N LYS A 98 -1.79 -27.67 -8.93
CA LYS A 98 -1.85 -27.90 -10.38
C LYS A 98 -3.27 -27.62 -10.92
N LYS A 99 -4.31 -28.17 -10.29
CA LYS A 99 -5.71 -27.93 -10.66
C LYS A 99 -6.07 -26.45 -10.55
N GLN A 100 -5.61 -25.75 -9.49
CA GLN A 100 -5.78 -24.31 -9.34
C GLN A 100 -5.07 -23.52 -10.44
N CYS A 101 -3.83 -23.86 -10.80
CA CYS A 101 -3.10 -23.24 -11.91
C CYS A 101 -3.85 -23.42 -13.22
N GLN A 102 -4.30 -24.64 -13.52
CA GLN A 102 -5.01 -24.97 -14.77
C GLN A 102 -6.31 -24.16 -14.92
N LEU A 103 -7.12 -24.09 -13.86
CA LEU A 103 -8.37 -23.31 -13.84
C LEU A 103 -8.11 -21.81 -13.98
N LEU A 104 -7.06 -21.27 -13.34
CA LEU A 104 -6.69 -19.87 -13.47
C LEU A 104 -6.14 -19.54 -14.87
N SER A 105 -5.24 -20.37 -15.43
CA SER A 105 -4.74 -20.25 -16.80
C SER A 105 -5.88 -20.24 -17.83
N GLN A 106 -6.81 -21.19 -17.75
CA GLN A 106 -7.97 -21.24 -18.64
C GLN A 106 -8.84 -19.98 -18.54
N ARG A 107 -8.98 -19.40 -17.34
CA ARG A 107 -9.73 -18.15 -17.14
C ARG A 107 -8.96 -16.93 -17.66
N VAL A 108 -7.62 -16.87 -17.50
CA VAL A 108 -6.77 -15.84 -18.12
C VAL A 108 -6.85 -15.89 -19.64
N GLU A 109 -6.75 -17.08 -20.24
CA GLU A 109 -6.88 -17.25 -21.70
C GLU A 109 -8.26 -16.80 -22.21
N SER A 110 -9.32 -17.15 -21.48
CA SER A 110 -10.70 -16.74 -21.79
C SER A 110 -10.92 -15.22 -21.66
N THR A 111 -10.46 -14.59 -20.57
CA THR A 111 -10.57 -13.13 -20.41
C THR A 111 -9.69 -12.37 -21.40
N ARG A 112 -8.50 -12.88 -21.74
CA ARG A 112 -7.62 -12.32 -22.79
C ARG A 112 -8.28 -12.38 -24.17
N ALA A 113 -8.94 -13.50 -24.50
CA ALA A 113 -9.71 -13.62 -25.74
C ALA A 113 -10.91 -12.64 -25.77
N ASN A 114 -11.65 -12.53 -24.67
CA ASN A 114 -12.75 -11.56 -24.54
C ASN A 114 -12.27 -10.12 -24.66
N LEU A 115 -11.13 -9.76 -24.05
CA LEU A 115 -10.52 -8.43 -24.15
C LEU A 115 -10.08 -8.12 -25.58
N ALA A 116 -9.47 -9.08 -26.28
CA ALA A 116 -9.09 -8.93 -27.69
C ALA A 116 -10.30 -8.78 -28.64
N ILE A 117 -11.47 -9.30 -28.25
CA ILE A 117 -12.74 -9.08 -28.95
C ILE A 117 -13.32 -7.69 -28.62
N GLN A 118 -13.39 -7.31 -27.34
CA GLN A 118 -13.93 -5.99 -26.94
C GLN A 118 -13.05 -4.83 -27.43
N SER A 119 -11.72 -4.98 -27.49
CA SER A 119 -10.84 -3.97 -28.10
C SER A 119 -11.22 -3.71 -29.54
N LYS A 120 -11.51 -4.75 -30.35
CA LYS A 120 -11.96 -4.58 -31.73
C LYS A 120 -13.31 -3.86 -31.83
N TYR A 121 -14.22 -4.09 -30.87
CA TYR A 121 -15.48 -3.33 -30.79
C TYR A 121 -15.26 -1.86 -30.40
N ARG A 122 -14.37 -1.57 -29.43
CA ARG A 122 -13.95 -0.21 -29.07
C ARG A 122 -13.32 0.50 -30.27
N ASP A 123 -12.40 -0.15 -30.96
CA ASP A 123 -11.67 0.42 -32.10
C ASP A 123 -12.61 0.67 -33.29
N ALA A 124 -13.59 -0.21 -33.50
CA ALA A 124 -14.70 0.02 -34.43
C ALA A 124 -15.56 1.22 -34.00
N ALA A 125 -15.99 1.31 -32.73
CA ALA A 125 -16.77 2.43 -32.22
C ALA A 125 -16.02 3.78 -32.31
N VAL A 126 -14.71 3.80 -32.03
CA VAL A 126 -13.83 4.95 -32.26
C VAL A 126 -13.76 5.32 -33.74
N SER A 127 -13.72 4.35 -34.65
CA SER A 127 -13.76 4.61 -36.10
C SER A 127 -15.11 5.19 -36.55
N MET A 128 -16.23 4.71 -36.00
CA MET A 128 -17.55 5.27 -36.24
C MET A 128 -17.65 6.70 -35.70
N ALA A 129 -17.24 6.95 -34.45
CA ALA A 129 -17.24 8.28 -33.85
C ALA A 129 -16.43 9.28 -34.69
N LYS A 130 -15.25 8.88 -35.19
CA LYS A 130 -14.44 9.70 -36.11
C LYS A 130 -15.15 9.99 -37.44
N LEU A 131 -15.89 9.03 -38.00
CA LEU A 131 -16.68 9.23 -39.22
C LEU A 131 -17.89 10.16 -39.01
N TYR A 132 -18.54 10.13 -37.84
CA TYR A 132 -19.63 11.06 -37.51
C TYR A 132 -19.12 12.48 -37.19
N ALA A 133 -17.91 12.61 -36.62
CA ALA A 133 -17.24 13.89 -36.37
C ALA A 133 -16.61 14.53 -37.63
N ALA A 134 -16.29 13.73 -38.66
CA ALA A 134 -15.63 14.21 -39.87
C ALA A 134 -16.52 15.15 -40.70
N GLY A 135 -16.27 16.46 -40.60
CA GLY A 135 -16.91 17.48 -41.44
C GLY A 135 -18.13 18.17 -40.84
N LYS A 136 -18.37 18.05 -39.52
CA LYS A 136 -19.32 18.86 -38.76
C LYS A 136 -18.59 19.80 -37.81
N SER A 137 -19.22 20.92 -37.45
CA SER A 137 -18.77 21.77 -36.35
C SER A 137 -19.07 21.14 -34.99
N GLU A 138 -18.40 21.63 -33.95
CA GLU A 138 -18.55 21.11 -32.58
C GLU A 138 -19.98 21.36 -32.03
N GLU A 139 -20.61 22.48 -32.42
CA GLU A 139 -22.02 22.78 -32.11
C GLU A 139 -22.99 21.84 -32.83
N GLU A 140 -22.78 21.55 -34.13
CA GLU A 140 -23.60 20.59 -34.89
C GLU A 140 -23.46 19.13 -34.41
N LEU A 141 -22.38 18.80 -33.69
CA LEU A 141 -22.15 17.48 -33.12
C LEU A 141 -22.85 17.28 -31.77
N VAL A 142 -23.11 18.35 -31.02
CA VAL A 142 -23.85 18.29 -29.76
C VAL A 142 -25.34 18.03 -30.01
N ASP A 143 -25.93 18.62 -31.06
CA ASP A 143 -27.36 18.49 -31.37
C ASP A 143 -27.72 17.24 -32.22
N ASP A 144 -26.76 16.47 -32.74
CA ASP A 144 -27.04 15.24 -33.51
C ASP A 144 -27.24 14.02 -32.58
N PRO A 145 -28.48 13.49 -32.43
CA PRO A 145 -28.74 12.36 -31.55
C PRO A 145 -28.00 11.08 -31.95
N ARG A 146 -27.57 10.96 -33.22
CA ARG A 146 -26.83 9.79 -33.70
C ARG A 146 -25.33 9.91 -33.45
N ALA A 147 -24.79 11.12 -33.34
CA ALA A 147 -23.44 11.33 -32.82
C ALA A 147 -23.38 10.98 -31.32
N GLN A 148 -24.41 11.37 -30.55
CA GLN A 148 -24.55 10.98 -29.14
C GLN A 148 -24.68 9.46 -28.96
N GLU A 149 -25.49 8.77 -29.76
CA GLU A 149 -25.63 7.31 -29.74
C GLU A 149 -24.28 6.59 -29.94
N VAL A 150 -23.51 6.99 -30.95
CA VAL A 150 -22.19 6.40 -31.24
C VAL A 150 -21.14 6.77 -30.17
N ALA A 151 -21.23 7.94 -29.54
CA ALA A 151 -20.39 8.30 -28.41
C ALA A 151 -20.65 7.41 -27.18
N LEU A 152 -21.91 7.07 -26.90
CA LEU A 152 -22.30 6.14 -25.84
C LEU A 152 -21.91 4.68 -26.16
N GLU A 153 -21.99 4.25 -27.43
CA GLU A 153 -21.46 2.95 -27.85
C GLU A 153 -19.94 2.86 -27.67
N ARG A 154 -19.21 3.94 -27.96
CA ARG A 154 -17.77 4.04 -27.64
C ARG A 154 -17.55 3.93 -26.13
N GLU A 155 -18.18 4.79 -25.33
CA GLU A 155 -17.97 4.83 -23.87
C GLU A 155 -18.28 3.47 -23.20
N THR A 156 -19.34 2.79 -23.64
CA THR A 156 -19.73 1.47 -23.12
C THR A 156 -18.89 0.30 -23.66
N THR A 157 -18.13 0.46 -24.74
CA THR A 157 -17.13 -0.53 -25.18
C THR A 157 -15.76 -0.28 -24.54
N GLU A 158 -15.40 0.98 -24.34
CA GLU A 158 -14.20 1.44 -23.63
C GLU A 158 -14.22 0.96 -22.17
N LYS A 159 -15.33 1.21 -21.44
CA LYS A 159 -15.53 0.69 -20.06
C LYS A 159 -15.45 -0.85 -19.96
N LYS A 160 -15.97 -1.59 -20.93
CA LYS A 160 -15.87 -3.06 -20.97
C LYS A 160 -14.44 -3.55 -21.21
N CYS A 161 -13.63 -2.80 -21.97
CA CYS A 161 -12.21 -3.10 -22.14
C CYS A 161 -11.45 -2.92 -20.81
N GLU A 162 -11.71 -1.84 -20.09
CA GLU A 162 -11.12 -1.63 -18.75
C GLU A 162 -11.58 -2.69 -17.73
N GLU A 163 -12.85 -3.09 -17.73
CA GLU A 163 -13.35 -4.13 -16.83
C GLU A 163 -12.66 -5.48 -17.09
N LEU A 164 -12.47 -5.85 -18.36
CA LEU A 164 -11.78 -7.07 -18.75
C LEU A 164 -10.26 -7.01 -18.52
N SER A 165 -9.60 -5.86 -18.70
CA SER A 165 -8.18 -5.70 -18.35
C SER A 165 -7.98 -5.75 -16.83
N ARG A 166 -8.87 -5.13 -16.06
CA ARG A 166 -8.90 -5.22 -14.59
C ARG A 166 -9.18 -6.65 -14.10
N GLU A 167 -10.03 -7.45 -14.75
CA GLU A 167 -10.18 -8.87 -14.41
C GLU A 167 -8.91 -9.67 -14.77
N LEU A 168 -8.38 -9.50 -16.00
CA LEU A 168 -7.21 -10.20 -16.50
C LEU A 168 -5.98 -10.01 -15.59
N PHE A 169 -5.65 -8.76 -15.23
CA PHE A 169 -4.54 -8.45 -14.33
C PHE A 169 -4.68 -9.15 -12.97
N ASN A 170 -5.89 -9.16 -12.41
CA ASN A 170 -6.15 -9.83 -11.14
C ASN A 170 -6.05 -11.37 -11.26
N LEU A 171 -6.48 -11.96 -12.38
CA LEU A 171 -6.34 -13.40 -12.62
C LEU A 171 -4.88 -13.83 -12.82
N GLU A 172 -4.10 -13.06 -13.58
CA GLU A 172 -2.67 -13.30 -13.79
C GLU A 172 -1.88 -13.17 -12.48
N LYS A 173 -2.15 -12.11 -11.70
CA LYS A 173 -1.59 -11.94 -10.35
C LYS A 173 -1.93 -13.12 -9.42
N ASN A 174 -3.15 -13.65 -9.49
CA ASN A 174 -3.57 -14.81 -8.70
C ASN A 174 -2.96 -16.14 -9.19
N LEU A 175 -2.55 -16.24 -10.46
CA LEU A 175 -1.89 -17.42 -11.04
C LEU A 175 -0.41 -17.55 -10.59
N ILE A 176 0.29 -16.43 -10.42
CA ILE A 176 1.71 -16.39 -10.03
C ILE A 176 1.95 -17.09 -8.68
N GLY A 177 1.05 -16.92 -7.70
CA GLY A 177 1.21 -17.51 -6.36
C GLY A 177 1.29 -19.05 -6.36
N PRO A 178 0.27 -19.75 -6.88
CA PRO A 178 0.27 -21.20 -7.05
C PRO A 178 1.43 -21.72 -7.91
N GLN A 179 1.74 -21.05 -9.04
CA GLN A 179 2.87 -21.43 -9.89
C GLN A 179 4.21 -21.34 -9.15
N ARG A 180 4.47 -20.23 -8.44
CA ARG A 180 5.67 -20.04 -7.61
C ARG A 180 5.80 -21.15 -6.57
N ARG A 181 4.71 -21.54 -5.89
CA ARG A 181 4.76 -22.58 -4.85
C ARG A 181 5.06 -23.98 -5.43
N LEU A 182 4.55 -24.29 -6.64
CA LEU A 182 4.91 -25.50 -7.38
C LEU A 182 6.39 -25.50 -7.83
N LEU A 183 6.91 -24.36 -8.29
CA LEU A 183 8.32 -24.21 -8.67
C LEU A 183 9.25 -24.36 -7.47
N GLN A 184 8.91 -23.76 -6.32
CA GLN A 184 9.66 -23.91 -5.07
C GLN A 184 9.71 -25.38 -4.60
N HIS A 185 8.58 -26.08 -4.58
CA HIS A 185 8.51 -27.52 -4.32
C HIS A 185 9.41 -28.32 -5.27
N THR A 186 9.37 -28.02 -6.58
CA THR A 186 10.16 -28.71 -7.60
C THR A 186 11.66 -28.48 -7.39
N ALA A 187 12.08 -27.24 -7.09
CA ALA A 187 13.48 -26.92 -6.79
C ALA A 187 13.97 -27.58 -5.49
N GLY A 188 13.13 -27.66 -4.45
CA GLY A 188 13.45 -28.41 -3.22
C GLY A 188 13.68 -29.91 -3.47
N ILE A 189 12.85 -30.54 -4.31
CA ILE A 189 13.07 -31.94 -4.73
C ILE A 189 14.37 -32.10 -5.52
N LEU A 190 14.65 -31.21 -6.48
CA LEU A 190 15.89 -31.25 -7.28
C LEU A 190 17.15 -31.07 -6.42
N GLN A 191 17.07 -30.24 -5.38
CA GLN A 191 18.16 -30.08 -4.40
C GLN A 191 18.42 -31.38 -3.63
N LEU A 192 17.36 -32.06 -3.17
CA LEU A 192 17.49 -33.34 -2.47
C LEU A 192 18.07 -34.45 -3.37
N THR A 193 17.65 -34.54 -4.64
CA THR A 193 18.17 -35.56 -5.56
C THR A 193 19.63 -35.30 -5.94
N HIS A 194 20.03 -34.04 -6.15
CA HIS A 194 21.45 -33.68 -6.36
C HIS A 194 22.31 -34.04 -5.14
N LYS A 195 21.83 -33.75 -3.92
CA LYS A 195 22.52 -34.11 -2.68
C LYS A 195 22.58 -35.63 -2.43
N ALA A 196 21.62 -36.38 -2.97
CA ALA A 196 21.63 -37.84 -2.95
C ALA A 196 22.63 -38.44 -3.96
N SER A 197 22.68 -37.93 -5.20
CA SER A 197 23.65 -38.39 -6.21
C SER A 197 25.10 -38.06 -5.81
N GLN A 198 25.35 -36.87 -5.27
CA GLN A 198 26.66 -36.49 -4.74
C GLN A 198 27.10 -37.40 -3.57
N ARG A 199 26.16 -37.82 -2.70
CA ARG A 199 26.41 -38.82 -1.65
C ARG A 199 26.64 -40.23 -2.19
N ALA A 200 26.02 -40.60 -3.31
CA ALA A 200 26.30 -41.88 -3.98
C ALA A 200 27.71 -41.90 -4.60
N ALA A 201 28.11 -40.83 -5.28
CA ALA A 201 29.46 -40.65 -5.81
C ALA A 201 30.53 -40.67 -4.69
N ALA A 202 30.30 -39.94 -3.60
CA ALA A 202 31.20 -39.94 -2.44
C ALA A 202 31.32 -41.32 -1.76
N ARG A 203 30.29 -42.17 -1.84
CA ARG A 203 30.35 -43.57 -1.37
C ARG A 203 31.10 -44.49 -2.33
N ALA A 204 30.99 -44.28 -3.65
CA ALA A 204 31.78 -45.04 -4.62
C ALA A 204 33.29 -44.83 -4.41
N LEU A 205 33.70 -43.60 -4.07
CA LEU A 205 35.07 -43.23 -3.70
C LEU A 205 35.59 -43.89 -2.40
N GLN A 206 34.73 -44.42 -1.52
CA GLN A 206 35.19 -45.05 -0.27
C GLN A 206 35.62 -46.52 -0.41
N ASN A 207 35.44 -47.15 -1.57
CA ASN A 207 35.80 -48.56 -1.77
C ASN A 207 37.24 -48.80 -2.26
N ASN A 208 37.94 -47.77 -2.75
CA ASN A 208 39.34 -47.86 -3.18
C ASN A 208 40.24 -47.19 -2.13
N ASN A 209 40.88 -48.01 -1.30
CA ASN A 209 41.64 -47.55 -0.13
C ASN A 209 43.15 -47.81 -0.29
N ASP A 210 43.85 -46.90 -0.99
CA ASP A 210 45.32 -46.84 -0.97
C ASP A 210 45.85 -45.40 -1.19
N ILE A 211 46.68 -44.96 -0.23
CA ILE A 211 47.70 -43.88 -0.26
C ILE A 211 47.33 -42.49 -0.89
N PRO A 212 47.29 -41.39 -0.12
CA PRO A 212 47.00 -40.05 -0.65
C PRO A 212 48.22 -39.37 -1.31
N GLY A 213 48.02 -38.74 -2.47
CA GLY A 213 49.09 -38.06 -3.21
C GLY A 213 48.66 -36.79 -3.98
N SER A 214 49.05 -35.62 -3.46
CA SER A 214 48.94 -34.27 -4.07
C SER A 214 47.52 -33.70 -4.32
N PRO A 215 47.35 -32.36 -4.40
CA PRO A 215 46.03 -31.71 -4.47
C PRO A 215 45.54 -31.35 -5.89
N GLU A 216 46.14 -31.90 -6.95
CA GLU A 216 45.93 -31.41 -8.33
C GLU A 216 44.71 -32.04 -9.03
N SER A 217 44.27 -33.23 -8.60
CA SER A 217 43.28 -34.08 -9.29
C SER A 217 41.80 -33.74 -9.05
N LEU A 218 41.46 -32.47 -8.75
CA LEU A 218 40.07 -32.04 -8.51
C LEU A 218 39.30 -31.57 -9.76
N TYR A 219 39.98 -31.36 -10.89
CA TYR A 219 39.39 -30.74 -12.09
C TYR A 219 39.00 -31.72 -13.22
N THR A 220 39.18 -33.03 -13.04
CA THR A 220 38.98 -34.04 -14.11
C THR A 220 37.67 -34.83 -13.98
N TYR A 221 36.54 -34.15 -13.72
CA TYR A 221 35.23 -34.82 -13.53
C TYR A 221 34.02 -34.16 -14.22
N SER A 222 34.24 -33.20 -15.13
CA SER A 222 33.17 -32.53 -15.91
C SER A 222 33.11 -32.93 -17.40
N GLN A 223 34.06 -33.73 -17.90
CA GLN A 223 34.11 -34.18 -19.29
C GLN A 223 33.70 -35.65 -19.42
N ASN A 224 32.38 -35.89 -19.47
CA ASN A 224 31.83 -37.17 -19.96
C ASN A 224 30.40 -36.96 -20.51
N ARG A 225 30.26 -35.99 -21.43
CA ARG A 225 28.99 -35.62 -22.06
C ARG A 225 29.02 -35.47 -23.58
N ASP A 226 30.17 -35.65 -24.20
CA ASP A 226 30.31 -35.75 -25.66
C ASP A 226 30.56 -37.22 -26.03
N SER A 227 29.64 -37.81 -26.79
CA SER A 227 29.71 -39.20 -27.24
C SER A 227 29.37 -39.32 -28.73
N LEU A 228 29.95 -38.45 -29.55
CA LEU A 228 29.99 -38.58 -31.02
C LEU A 228 31.21 -37.84 -31.59
N ALA A 229 32.38 -38.48 -31.59
CA ALA A 229 33.60 -37.97 -32.22
C ALA A 229 34.41 -39.11 -32.85
N GLN A 230 33.99 -39.48 -34.06
CA GLN A 230 34.82 -39.93 -35.19
C GLN A 230 36.20 -40.54 -34.88
N ALA A 231 36.28 -41.87 -34.85
CA ALA A 231 37.54 -42.60 -34.90
C ALA A 231 37.97 -42.84 -36.35
N VAL A 232 39.15 -42.33 -36.72
CA VAL A 232 39.90 -42.71 -37.93
C VAL A 232 41.37 -42.83 -37.51
N ASP A 233 41.86 -44.06 -37.43
CA ASP A 233 43.13 -44.48 -38.03
C ASP A 233 43.20 -46.02 -38.03
N GLU A 234 44.03 -46.57 -38.91
CA GLU A 234 44.00 -47.97 -39.32
C GLU A 234 44.91 -48.92 -38.50
N ASP A 235 44.69 -50.22 -38.70
CA ASP A 235 45.57 -51.36 -38.38
C ASP A 235 46.10 -51.55 -36.95
N TYR A 236 45.70 -52.66 -36.32
CA TYR A 236 46.62 -53.81 -36.16
C TYR A 236 45.89 -55.13 -35.76
N PHE A 237 45.99 -56.12 -36.65
CA PHE A 237 45.94 -57.57 -36.43
C PHE A 237 44.65 -58.32 -35.97
N GLU A 238 44.33 -59.33 -36.78
CA GLU A 238 43.79 -60.69 -36.53
C GLU A 238 43.73 -61.15 -35.05
N ASP A 239 42.73 -61.92 -34.59
CA ASP A 239 42.19 -63.16 -35.19
C ASP A 239 40.79 -63.51 -34.59
N PRO A 240 39.84 -64.16 -35.30
CA PRO A 240 38.48 -64.35 -34.81
C PRO A 240 38.22 -65.70 -34.08
N SER A 241 37.23 -65.67 -33.19
CA SER A 241 36.62 -66.80 -32.46
C SER A 241 37.43 -67.47 -31.34
N LEU A 242 37.04 -67.21 -30.09
CA LEU A 242 37.19 -68.11 -28.94
C LEU A 242 36.21 -67.73 -27.82
N TYR A 243 35.65 -68.74 -27.14
CA TYR A 243 34.70 -68.65 -26.01
C TYR A 243 33.28 -68.14 -26.30
N GLN A 244 32.49 -69.04 -26.89
CA GLN A 244 31.09 -69.26 -26.51
C GLN A 244 31.01 -70.12 -25.23
N LEU A 245 29.81 -70.29 -24.66
CA LEU A 245 29.46 -70.89 -23.35
C LEU A 245 29.73 -69.96 -22.14
N ASP A 246 28.94 -69.99 -21.06
CA ASP A 246 27.91 -70.97 -20.69
C ASP A 246 26.67 -70.35 -20.00
N SER A 247 25.56 -71.09 -19.92
CA SER A 247 24.34 -70.68 -19.23
C SER A 247 23.99 -71.61 -18.06
N PHE A 248 24.04 -71.12 -16.81
CA PHE A 248 23.42 -71.77 -15.64
C PHE A 248 23.13 -70.74 -14.51
N PRO A 249 22.27 -71.05 -13.51
CA PRO A 249 21.23 -70.09 -13.15
C PRO A 249 21.14 -69.74 -11.65
N GLY A 250 20.51 -68.59 -11.39
CA GLY A 250 19.75 -68.35 -10.16
C GLY A 250 20.52 -67.82 -8.96
N LEU A 251 20.41 -66.50 -8.75
CA LEU A 251 20.46 -65.93 -7.40
C LEU A 251 19.39 -64.85 -7.27
N GLN A 252 18.61 -64.90 -6.18
CA GLN A 252 17.59 -63.90 -5.90
C GLN A 252 18.24 -62.62 -5.34
N THR A 253 17.96 -61.48 -5.96
CA THR A 253 18.13 -60.16 -5.33
C THR A 253 16.90 -59.30 -5.60
N GLY A 254 16.23 -58.83 -4.55
CA GLY A 254 15.02 -58.01 -4.68
C GLY A 254 15.37 -56.57 -5.07
N HIS A 255 14.95 -56.12 -6.25
CA HIS A 255 15.09 -54.72 -6.63
C HIS A 255 14.02 -53.85 -5.97
N LEU A 256 14.48 -52.83 -5.24
CA LEU A 256 13.65 -51.82 -4.59
C LEU A 256 12.94 -50.94 -5.64
N LYS A 257 11.69 -50.58 -5.37
CA LYS A 257 10.95 -49.58 -6.15
C LYS A 257 11.47 -48.18 -5.84
N SER A 258 12.09 -47.52 -6.81
CA SER A 258 12.18 -46.04 -6.87
C SER A 258 12.77 -45.57 -8.21
N ALA A 259 12.01 -45.67 -9.30
CA ALA A 259 12.22 -44.79 -10.44
C ALA A 259 11.53 -43.45 -10.12
N ILE A 260 12.25 -42.34 -10.24
CA ILE A 260 11.67 -41.00 -10.12
C ILE A 260 11.39 -40.53 -11.55
N ASP A 261 10.13 -40.21 -11.84
CA ASP A 261 9.76 -39.69 -13.17
C ASP A 261 10.40 -38.31 -13.41
N ILE A 262 11.20 -38.25 -14.47
CA ILE A 262 11.79 -37.01 -14.98
C ILE A 262 10.73 -36.34 -15.87
N PRO A 263 10.49 -35.02 -15.74
CA PRO A 263 9.45 -34.33 -16.52
C PRO A 263 9.52 -34.63 -18.02
N LEU A 264 8.41 -35.15 -18.57
CA LEU A 264 8.28 -35.72 -19.91
C LEU A 264 8.24 -34.66 -21.05
N LYS A 265 9.02 -33.59 -20.95
CA LYS A 265 9.06 -32.50 -21.94
C LYS A 265 10.48 -31.99 -22.19
N SER A 266 11.23 -32.73 -23.02
CA SER A 266 12.27 -32.15 -23.87
C SER A 266 12.10 -32.70 -25.29
N PRO A 267 12.04 -31.86 -26.34
CA PRO A 267 11.71 -32.33 -27.69
C PRO A 267 12.62 -33.46 -28.19
N VAL A 268 13.91 -33.41 -27.85
CA VAL A 268 14.90 -34.45 -28.21
C VAL A 268 14.59 -35.79 -27.53
N ARG A 269 14.13 -35.80 -26.28
CA ARG A 269 13.74 -37.05 -25.59
C ARG A 269 12.34 -37.51 -25.97
N GLU A 270 11.46 -36.60 -26.35
CA GLU A 270 10.14 -36.93 -26.90
C GLU A 270 10.30 -37.59 -28.28
N GLN A 271 11.12 -37.03 -29.18
CA GLN A 271 11.54 -37.68 -30.43
C GLN A 271 12.26 -39.01 -30.18
N ALA A 272 13.22 -39.10 -29.26
CA ALA A 272 13.91 -40.35 -28.96
C ALA A 272 12.96 -41.43 -28.39
N ASN A 273 11.99 -41.05 -27.55
CA ASN A 273 10.96 -41.96 -27.06
C ASN A 273 9.94 -42.33 -28.16
N HIS A 274 9.63 -41.42 -29.08
CA HIS A 274 8.76 -41.68 -30.23
C HIS A 274 9.41 -42.68 -31.18
N LEU A 275 10.63 -42.39 -31.65
CA LEU A 275 11.44 -43.28 -32.48
C LEU A 275 11.67 -44.64 -31.79
N ARG A 276 11.91 -44.67 -30.47
CA ARG A 276 12.03 -45.94 -29.74
C ARG A 276 10.70 -46.68 -29.65
N GLY A 277 9.58 -45.99 -29.49
CA GLY A 277 8.24 -46.57 -29.53
C GLY A 277 7.84 -47.04 -30.93
N GLU A 278 8.31 -46.40 -32.00
CA GLU A 278 8.15 -46.85 -33.38
C GLU A 278 9.06 -48.04 -33.69
N ILE A 279 10.30 -48.07 -33.20
CA ILE A 279 11.19 -49.24 -33.28
C ILE A 279 10.61 -50.43 -32.52
N ASP A 280 10.08 -50.22 -31.30
CA ASP A 280 9.51 -51.31 -30.50
C ASP A 280 8.16 -51.78 -31.08
N LYS A 281 7.34 -50.90 -31.69
CA LYS A 281 6.18 -51.29 -32.52
C LYS A 281 6.59 -52.05 -33.77
N ALA A 282 7.56 -51.55 -34.54
CA ALA A 282 8.04 -52.21 -35.75
C ALA A 282 8.65 -53.59 -35.44
N ARG A 283 9.21 -53.78 -34.24
CA ARG A 283 9.61 -55.10 -33.72
C ARG A 283 8.43 -55.98 -33.34
N GLU A 284 7.38 -55.44 -32.72
CA GLU A 284 6.15 -56.18 -32.43
C GLU A 284 5.43 -56.59 -33.72
N GLU A 285 5.32 -55.69 -34.70
CA GLU A 285 4.78 -55.95 -36.03
C GLU A 285 5.63 -56.95 -36.83
N ASN A 286 6.97 -56.84 -36.82
CA ASN A 286 7.84 -57.87 -37.42
C ASN A 286 7.70 -59.23 -36.70
N SER A 287 7.56 -59.25 -35.37
CA SER A 287 7.30 -60.47 -34.61
C SER A 287 5.96 -61.10 -35.01
N LEU A 288 4.90 -60.29 -35.16
CA LEU A 288 3.59 -60.74 -35.64
C LEU A 288 3.64 -61.24 -37.09
N LEU A 289 4.40 -60.59 -37.97
CA LEU A 289 4.62 -61.03 -39.36
C LEU A 289 5.39 -62.36 -39.42
N VAL A 290 6.46 -62.52 -38.64
CA VAL A 290 7.21 -63.79 -38.53
C VAL A 290 6.31 -64.90 -37.99
N ASN A 291 5.54 -64.64 -36.93
CA ASN A 291 4.58 -65.61 -36.40
C ASN A 291 3.52 -66.00 -37.46
N LEU A 292 2.99 -65.03 -38.22
CA LEU A 292 2.04 -65.28 -39.31
C LEU A 292 2.67 -66.11 -40.45
N VAL A 293 3.92 -65.82 -40.83
CA VAL A 293 4.67 -66.63 -41.81
C VAL A 293 4.83 -68.06 -41.32
N THR A 294 5.18 -68.29 -40.05
CA THR A 294 5.31 -69.67 -39.51
C THR A 294 3.97 -70.41 -39.42
N ASP A 295 2.87 -69.73 -39.12
CA ASP A 295 1.51 -70.30 -39.16
C ASP A 295 1.06 -70.62 -40.60
N MET A 296 1.45 -69.80 -41.58
CA MET A 296 1.26 -70.10 -43.00
C MET A 296 2.13 -71.28 -43.47
N GLU A 297 3.40 -71.35 -43.10
CA GLU A 297 4.31 -72.46 -43.44
C GLU A 297 3.83 -73.80 -42.82
N GLN A 298 3.28 -73.79 -41.60
CA GLN A 298 2.65 -74.98 -40.99
C GLN A 298 1.34 -75.39 -41.70
N LYS A 299 0.53 -74.42 -42.14
CA LYS A 299 -0.71 -74.69 -42.90
C LYS A 299 -0.41 -75.21 -44.31
N LEU A 300 0.64 -74.70 -44.96
CA LEU A 300 1.14 -75.18 -46.25
C LEU A 300 1.81 -76.56 -46.14
N GLU A 301 2.55 -76.85 -45.05
CA GLU A 301 3.05 -78.20 -44.75
C GLU A 301 1.88 -79.19 -44.59
N SER A 302 0.86 -78.84 -43.79
CA SER A 302 -0.36 -79.65 -43.62
C SER A 302 -1.13 -79.86 -44.94
N LEU A 303 -1.26 -78.81 -45.76
CA LEU A 303 -1.93 -78.90 -47.07
C LEU A 303 -1.13 -79.75 -48.07
N SER A 304 0.20 -79.64 -48.08
CA SER A 304 1.07 -80.41 -48.98
C SER A 304 1.16 -81.89 -48.60
N LEU A 305 1.11 -82.21 -47.31
CA LEU A 305 0.91 -83.58 -46.80
C LEU A 305 -0.47 -84.12 -47.22
N SER A 306 -1.52 -83.32 -47.09
CA SER A 306 -2.89 -83.69 -47.52
C SER A 306 -2.97 -83.91 -49.04
N LEU A 307 -2.30 -83.07 -49.84
CA LEU A 307 -2.20 -83.22 -51.30
C LEU A 307 -1.41 -84.48 -51.68
N ARG A 308 -0.31 -84.79 -50.98
CA ARG A 308 0.39 -86.07 -51.15
C ARG A 308 -0.54 -87.25 -50.84
N GLU A 309 -1.27 -87.18 -49.73
CA GLU A 309 -2.24 -88.20 -49.38
C GLU A 309 -3.36 -88.37 -50.43
N THR A 310 -3.87 -87.30 -51.05
CA THR A 310 -4.88 -87.44 -52.12
C THR A 310 -4.29 -88.03 -53.39
N ILE A 311 -3.10 -87.60 -53.84
CA ILE A 311 -2.40 -88.17 -55.01
C ILE A 311 -2.15 -89.68 -54.81
N VAL A 312 -1.66 -90.09 -53.64
CA VAL A 312 -1.43 -91.50 -53.28
C VAL A 312 -2.74 -92.29 -53.22
N LYS A 313 -3.81 -91.71 -52.65
CA LYS A 313 -5.13 -92.38 -52.57
C LYS A 313 -5.84 -92.50 -53.92
N PHE A 314 -5.55 -91.60 -54.87
CA PHE A 314 -6.18 -91.58 -56.19
C PHE A 314 -5.66 -92.72 -57.08
N ASN A 315 -4.36 -93.03 -57.00
CA ASN A 315 -3.72 -94.12 -57.75
C ASN A 315 -2.58 -94.80 -56.95
N PRO A 316 -2.90 -95.68 -56.00
CA PRO A 316 -1.95 -96.21 -55.01
C PRO A 316 -0.93 -97.23 -55.56
N GLU A 317 -1.14 -97.76 -56.76
CA GLU A 317 -0.17 -98.67 -57.41
C GLU A 317 0.96 -97.92 -58.14
N VAL A 318 0.71 -96.69 -58.58
CA VAL A 318 1.71 -95.86 -59.30
C VAL A 318 2.34 -94.81 -58.38
N ASN A 319 1.52 -94.12 -57.57
CA ASN A 319 1.95 -92.90 -56.87
C ASN A 319 2.44 -93.13 -55.43
N ASN A 320 2.70 -94.38 -55.01
CA ASN A 320 3.11 -94.70 -53.64
C ASN A 320 4.41 -93.99 -53.22
N ASP A 321 5.39 -93.99 -54.13
CA ASP A 321 6.71 -93.36 -53.98
C ASP A 321 6.71 -91.86 -54.35
N TYR A 322 5.53 -91.19 -54.43
CA TYR A 322 5.47 -89.75 -54.70
C TYR A 322 6.27 -88.97 -53.66
N LEU A 323 6.96 -87.91 -54.08
CA LEU A 323 7.91 -87.15 -53.25
C LEU A 323 7.30 -86.70 -51.91
N GLU A 324 8.11 -86.63 -50.86
CA GLU A 324 7.68 -85.99 -49.61
C GLU A 324 7.75 -84.45 -49.73
N PRO A 325 6.82 -83.71 -49.10
CA PRO A 325 6.89 -82.24 -49.06
C PRO A 325 8.09 -81.75 -48.26
N PRO A 326 8.67 -80.59 -48.61
CA PRO A 326 9.73 -79.96 -47.80
C PRO A 326 9.25 -79.67 -46.37
N ARG A 327 9.98 -80.21 -45.38
CA ARG A 327 9.70 -80.03 -43.95
C ARG A 327 10.56 -78.94 -43.32
N ILE A 328 10.05 -78.30 -42.27
CA ILE A 328 10.76 -77.26 -41.53
C ILE A 328 11.99 -77.86 -40.82
N SER A 329 13.19 -77.47 -41.25
CA SER A 329 14.45 -77.90 -40.62
C SER A 329 14.70 -77.16 -39.31
N ALA A 330 15.01 -77.89 -38.24
CA ALA A 330 15.25 -77.32 -36.90
C ALA A 330 16.57 -76.51 -36.78
N ASN A 331 17.42 -76.53 -37.82
CA ASN A 331 18.63 -75.72 -37.91
C ASN A 331 18.33 -74.47 -38.74
N GLY A 332 18.42 -73.29 -38.13
CA GLY A 332 17.88 -72.02 -38.63
C GLY A 332 18.62 -71.32 -39.78
N ASP A 333 19.20 -72.06 -40.73
CA ASP A 333 19.99 -71.50 -41.85
C ASP A 333 19.13 -71.04 -43.05
N SER A 334 17.80 -71.24 -43.01
CA SER A 334 16.87 -70.80 -44.06
C SER A 334 16.16 -69.50 -43.68
N ARG A 335 16.13 -68.52 -44.59
CA ARG A 335 15.40 -67.26 -44.36
C ARG A 335 13.88 -67.53 -44.36
N PRO A 336 13.11 -66.90 -43.44
CA PRO A 336 11.64 -67.02 -43.46
C PRO A 336 11.10 -66.53 -44.80
N GLY A 337 10.26 -67.34 -45.45
CA GLY A 337 9.78 -67.11 -46.82
C GLY A 337 10.49 -67.91 -47.92
N ASP A 338 11.77 -68.27 -47.79
CA ASP A 338 12.43 -69.19 -48.74
C ASP A 338 11.88 -70.63 -48.62
N MET A 339 11.35 -70.96 -47.45
CA MET A 339 10.66 -72.22 -47.19
C MET A 339 9.24 -72.21 -47.78
N LEU A 340 8.51 -71.11 -47.56
CA LEU A 340 7.17 -70.87 -48.10
C LEU A 340 7.14 -70.98 -49.64
N ARG A 341 8.17 -70.46 -50.34
CA ARG A 341 8.35 -70.67 -51.80
C ARG A 341 8.43 -72.15 -52.17
N LYS A 342 9.34 -72.92 -51.55
CA LYS A 342 9.53 -74.36 -51.83
C LYS A 342 8.26 -75.18 -51.56
N GLN A 343 7.44 -74.78 -50.59
CA GLN A 343 6.14 -75.40 -50.34
C GLN A 343 5.11 -75.07 -51.43
N ILE A 344 5.10 -73.84 -51.97
CA ILE A 344 4.27 -73.45 -53.12
C ILE A 344 4.70 -74.22 -54.38
N ASP A 345 6.01 -74.26 -54.68
CA ASP A 345 6.56 -74.98 -55.84
C ASP A 345 6.17 -76.48 -55.80
N TYR A 346 6.24 -77.09 -54.61
CA TYR A 346 5.78 -78.45 -54.37
C TYR A 346 4.27 -78.59 -54.60
N LEU A 347 3.44 -77.69 -54.04
CA LEU A 347 1.99 -77.70 -54.22
C LEU A 347 1.59 -77.55 -55.69
N GLU A 348 2.27 -76.70 -56.46
CA GLU A 348 2.04 -76.54 -57.91
C GLU A 348 2.34 -77.84 -58.66
N SER A 349 3.50 -78.47 -58.40
CA SER A 349 3.84 -79.77 -58.99
C SER A 349 2.87 -80.90 -58.60
N GLY A 350 2.32 -80.85 -57.38
CA GLY A 350 1.26 -81.75 -56.91
C GLY A 350 -0.08 -81.48 -57.58
N LEU A 351 -0.42 -80.22 -57.86
CA LEU A 351 -1.66 -79.84 -58.54
C LEU A 351 -1.64 -80.30 -60.01
N VAL A 352 -0.49 -80.18 -60.69
CA VAL A 352 -0.28 -80.74 -62.03
C VAL A 352 -0.41 -82.27 -62.02
N ALA A 353 0.11 -82.96 -61.00
CA ALA A 353 -0.06 -84.41 -60.85
C ALA A 353 -1.52 -84.81 -60.60
N VAL A 354 -2.25 -84.09 -59.74
CA VAL A 354 -3.70 -84.29 -59.55
C VAL A 354 -4.47 -84.03 -60.84
N GLN A 355 -4.14 -82.98 -61.60
CA GLN A 355 -4.83 -82.68 -62.86
C GLN A 355 -4.57 -83.77 -63.91
N ALA A 356 -3.35 -84.29 -64.03
CA ALA A 356 -3.05 -85.39 -64.94
C ALA A 356 -3.84 -86.67 -64.59
N GLU A 357 -3.97 -87.00 -63.30
CA GLU A 357 -4.82 -88.12 -62.84
C GLU A 357 -6.32 -87.82 -62.94
N GLN A 358 -6.74 -86.57 -62.82
CA GLN A 358 -8.12 -86.17 -63.03
C GLN A 358 -8.51 -86.22 -64.52
N GLU A 359 -7.61 -85.87 -65.43
CA GLU A 359 -7.77 -86.04 -66.87
C GLU A 359 -7.76 -87.53 -67.28
N SER A 360 -6.94 -88.36 -66.62
CA SER A 360 -6.96 -89.83 -66.78
C SER A 360 -8.30 -90.43 -66.34
N PHE A 361 -8.84 -89.96 -65.22
CA PHE A 361 -10.12 -90.42 -64.65
C PHE A 361 -11.36 -89.90 -65.38
N VAL A 362 -11.40 -88.61 -65.74
CA VAL A 362 -12.51 -88.00 -66.50
C VAL A 362 -12.62 -88.58 -67.90
N SER A 363 -11.51 -89.04 -68.49
CA SER A 363 -11.51 -89.83 -69.73
C SER A 363 -12.16 -91.22 -69.59
N SER A 364 -12.49 -91.65 -68.36
CA SER A 364 -12.95 -93.01 -68.04
C SER A 364 -14.31 -93.07 -67.31
N GLY A 365 -14.94 -91.93 -66.95
CA GLY A 365 -16.15 -91.97 -66.13
C GLY A 365 -17.08 -90.75 -66.23
N GLY A 366 -18.19 -90.89 -66.97
CA GLY A 366 -19.30 -89.95 -66.89
C GLY A 366 -20.66 -90.63 -67.06
N ASN A 367 -21.61 -90.37 -66.13
CA ASN A 367 -23.06 -90.24 -66.34
C ASN A 367 -23.83 -89.99 -65.01
N GLY A 368 -24.69 -88.96 -64.97
CA GLY A 368 -25.72 -88.73 -63.93
C GLY A 368 -25.26 -88.17 -62.57
N GLY A 369 -26.12 -87.51 -61.77
CA GLY A 369 -27.46 -86.98 -62.10
C GLY A 369 -28.44 -86.74 -60.93
N GLY A 370 -28.56 -85.48 -60.47
CA GLY A 370 -29.84 -84.91 -59.98
C GLY A 370 -30.12 -84.80 -58.45
N ASN A 371 -30.95 -83.79 -58.13
CA ASN A 371 -31.70 -83.54 -56.87
C ASN A 371 -30.95 -83.22 -55.55
N SER A 372 -31.56 -82.56 -54.54
CA SER A 372 -32.57 -81.46 -54.50
C SER A 372 -32.93 -81.06 -53.05
N SER A 373 -33.58 -79.91 -52.92
CA SER A 373 -34.48 -79.50 -51.81
C SER A 373 -33.90 -79.09 -50.44
N SER A 374 -34.18 -77.85 -50.09
CA SER A 374 -34.26 -77.32 -48.72
C SER A 374 -35.33 -78.05 -47.87
N SER A 375 -35.26 -77.90 -46.55
CA SER A 375 -36.39 -78.14 -45.64
C SER A 375 -36.59 -76.95 -44.70
N ASN A 376 -37.81 -76.78 -44.18
CA ASN A 376 -38.25 -75.62 -43.42
C ASN A 376 -38.68 -76.00 -41.98
N TYR A 377 -38.72 -75.02 -41.08
CA TYR A 377 -39.10 -75.21 -39.68
C TYR A 377 -40.62 -75.23 -39.48
N MET A 378 -41.07 -75.85 -38.37
CA MET A 378 -42.38 -75.59 -37.76
C MET A 378 -42.23 -75.43 -36.24
N LEU A 379 -43.18 -74.69 -35.65
CA LEU A 379 -43.32 -74.40 -34.23
C LEU A 379 -44.80 -74.58 -33.87
N ASP A 380 -45.09 -75.25 -32.75
CA ASP A 380 -46.37 -75.09 -32.02
C ASP A 380 -46.24 -75.65 -30.60
N ASP A 381 -46.27 -74.76 -29.59
CA ASP A 381 -46.76 -75.04 -28.23
C ASP A 381 -46.90 -73.73 -27.45
N GLY A 382 -48.09 -73.43 -26.92
CA GLY A 382 -48.55 -72.04 -26.75
C GLY A 382 -48.26 -71.32 -25.42
N PRO A 383 -48.48 -71.92 -24.22
CA PRO A 383 -48.44 -71.18 -22.96
C PRO A 383 -47.34 -71.63 -21.97
N GLU A 384 -47.20 -72.93 -21.69
CA GLU A 384 -46.19 -73.43 -20.73
C GLU A 384 -44.75 -73.22 -21.24
N GLN A 385 -44.56 -73.26 -22.56
CA GLN A 385 -43.30 -72.84 -23.17
C GLN A 385 -43.02 -71.35 -22.94
N ILE A 386 -44.01 -70.46 -22.87
CA ILE A 386 -43.78 -69.03 -22.61
C ILE A 386 -43.26 -68.83 -21.18
N GLU A 387 -43.88 -69.44 -20.18
CA GLU A 387 -43.40 -69.32 -18.79
C GLU A 387 -42.02 -69.99 -18.60
N SER A 388 -41.82 -71.17 -19.18
CA SER A 388 -40.51 -71.85 -19.21
C SER A 388 -39.43 -71.01 -19.92
N VAL A 389 -39.77 -70.33 -21.02
CA VAL A 389 -38.86 -69.42 -21.73
C VAL A 389 -38.63 -68.12 -20.95
N LEU A 390 -39.61 -67.57 -20.23
CA LEU A 390 -39.42 -66.39 -19.38
C LEU A 390 -38.52 -66.69 -18.18
N VAL A 391 -38.72 -67.82 -17.50
CA VAL A 391 -37.83 -68.31 -16.43
C VAL A 391 -36.44 -68.67 -16.98
N GLY A 392 -36.37 -69.29 -18.16
CA GLY A 392 -35.12 -69.58 -18.86
C GLY A 392 -34.36 -68.32 -19.27
N LEU A 393 -35.06 -67.30 -19.75
CA LEU A 393 -34.50 -65.98 -20.05
C LEU A 393 -34.06 -65.26 -18.78
N TRP A 394 -34.82 -65.31 -17.69
CA TRP A 394 -34.39 -64.78 -16.39
C TRP A 394 -33.08 -65.40 -15.94
N ASN A 395 -33.01 -66.73 -15.86
CA ASN A 395 -31.82 -67.46 -15.43
C ASN A 395 -30.62 -67.16 -16.34
N LYS A 396 -30.84 -67.01 -17.65
CA LYS A 396 -29.79 -66.70 -18.63
C LYS A 396 -29.35 -65.23 -18.61
N MET A 397 -30.24 -64.30 -18.24
CA MET A 397 -29.87 -62.92 -17.91
C MET A 397 -29.07 -62.89 -16.62
N GLN A 398 -29.53 -63.55 -15.56
CA GLN A 398 -28.86 -63.63 -14.26
C GLN A 398 -27.44 -64.19 -14.40
N SER A 399 -27.26 -65.29 -15.15
CA SER A 399 -25.93 -65.85 -15.44
C SER A 399 -25.07 -64.91 -16.27
N GLY A 400 -25.65 -64.21 -17.26
CA GLY A 400 -24.93 -63.22 -18.07
C GLY A 400 -24.50 -61.98 -17.28
N PHE A 401 -25.29 -61.55 -16.28
CA PHE A 401 -24.91 -60.50 -15.34
C PHE A 401 -23.79 -60.96 -14.40
N ALA A 402 -23.89 -62.18 -13.85
CA ALA A 402 -22.83 -62.77 -13.01
C ALA A 402 -21.51 -62.92 -13.79
N GLU A 403 -21.55 -63.45 -15.01
CA GLU A 403 -20.39 -63.56 -15.91
C GLU A 403 -19.80 -62.20 -16.26
N LYS A 404 -20.64 -61.19 -16.55
CA LYS A 404 -20.20 -59.81 -16.81
C LYS A 404 -19.53 -59.19 -15.58
N LYS A 405 -20.08 -59.40 -14.38
CA LYS A 405 -19.51 -58.92 -13.10
C LYS A 405 -18.16 -59.58 -12.83
N GLN A 406 -18.07 -60.91 -12.95
CA GLN A 406 -16.81 -61.65 -12.88
C GLN A 406 -15.78 -61.15 -13.89
N ARG A 407 -16.14 -60.99 -15.17
CA ARG A 407 -15.22 -60.54 -16.24
C ARG A 407 -14.79 -59.08 -16.11
N ASN A 408 -15.56 -58.24 -15.42
CA ASN A 408 -15.14 -56.89 -15.06
C ASN A 408 -14.20 -56.92 -13.86
N GLU A 409 -14.50 -57.73 -12.84
CA GLU A 409 -13.65 -57.93 -11.67
C GLU A 409 -12.29 -58.56 -12.02
N GLU A 410 -12.27 -59.54 -12.94
CA GLU A 410 -11.04 -60.11 -13.51
C GLU A 410 -10.22 -59.06 -14.26
N ARG A 411 -10.86 -58.18 -15.04
CA ARG A 411 -10.15 -57.09 -15.73
C ARG A 411 -9.63 -56.02 -14.76
N ARG A 412 -10.37 -55.72 -13.70
CA ARG A 412 -9.93 -54.83 -12.60
C ARG A 412 -8.71 -55.44 -11.90
N LYS A 413 -8.80 -56.71 -11.49
CA LYS A 413 -7.70 -57.49 -10.90
C LYS A 413 -6.46 -57.54 -11.81
N HIS A 414 -6.64 -57.78 -13.11
CA HIS A 414 -5.54 -57.82 -14.10
C HIS A 414 -4.93 -56.43 -14.40
N ARG A 415 -5.66 -55.31 -14.18
CA ARG A 415 -5.08 -53.96 -14.18
C ARG A 415 -4.25 -53.71 -12.91
N GLN A 416 -4.78 -54.10 -11.75
CA GLN A 416 -4.09 -53.98 -10.46
C GLN A 416 -2.82 -54.84 -10.41
N GLU A 417 -2.84 -56.04 -11.00
CA GLU A 417 -1.67 -56.91 -11.18
C GLU A 417 -0.62 -56.32 -12.13
N LYS A 418 -1.03 -55.49 -13.09
CA LYS A 418 -0.14 -54.65 -13.93
C LYS A 418 0.28 -53.32 -13.26
N GLY A 419 -0.16 -53.04 -12.04
CA GLY A 419 0.23 -51.86 -11.27
C GLY A 419 -0.35 -50.53 -11.74
N LEU A 420 -1.38 -50.55 -12.61
CA LEU A 420 -2.16 -49.34 -12.91
C LEU A 420 -3.15 -49.08 -11.76
N VAL A 421 -3.23 -47.83 -11.32
CA VAL A 421 -4.29 -47.36 -10.43
C VAL A 421 -5.58 -47.23 -11.26
N ASP A 422 -6.70 -47.71 -10.71
CA ASP A 422 -8.04 -47.48 -11.28
C ASP A 422 -8.51 -46.07 -10.88
N ASP A 423 -8.03 -45.04 -11.60
CA ASP A 423 -8.64 -43.71 -11.55
C ASP A 423 -9.90 -43.65 -12.46
N ASP A 424 -10.82 -42.74 -12.12
CA ASP A 424 -12.10 -42.41 -12.78
C ASP A 424 -13.25 -43.46 -12.76
N ASP A 425 -14.01 -43.39 -11.67
CA ASP A 425 -15.43 -42.94 -11.72
C ASP A 425 -16.42 -43.72 -12.62
N THR A 426 -16.35 -45.05 -12.62
CA THR A 426 -17.50 -45.86 -13.05
C THR A 426 -18.56 -45.88 -11.94
N SER A 427 -19.61 -45.08 -12.14
CA SER A 427 -20.85 -45.01 -11.35
C SER A 427 -21.26 -46.33 -10.67
N ASP A 428 -21.59 -46.24 -9.38
CA ASP A 428 -22.03 -47.33 -8.49
C ASP A 428 -23.47 -47.82 -8.81
N ASP A 429 -23.75 -48.04 -10.10
CA ASP A 429 -25.04 -48.52 -10.64
C ASP A 429 -25.05 -50.05 -10.78
N ASP A 430 -24.37 -50.74 -9.86
CA ASP A 430 -24.40 -52.21 -9.71
C ASP A 430 -25.69 -52.64 -8.98
N ALA A 431 -26.80 -52.00 -9.34
CA ALA A 431 -28.07 -51.90 -8.61
C ALA A 431 -28.94 -53.17 -8.65
N PHE A 432 -28.38 -54.31 -9.07
CA PHE A 432 -29.10 -55.56 -9.27
C PHE A 432 -28.38 -56.71 -8.59
N ASP A 433 -29.04 -57.29 -7.58
CA ASP A 433 -28.51 -58.41 -6.84
C ASP A 433 -28.47 -59.68 -7.70
N ALA A 434 -27.44 -60.50 -7.50
CA ALA A 434 -27.22 -61.74 -8.26
C ALA A 434 -28.14 -62.88 -7.79
N ASP A 435 -28.62 -62.80 -6.56
CA ASP A 435 -29.44 -63.83 -5.89
C ASP A 435 -30.95 -63.54 -5.94
N GLU A 436 -31.38 -62.53 -6.70
CA GLU A 436 -32.78 -62.12 -6.84
C GLU A 436 -33.66 -63.22 -7.46
N THR A 437 -34.74 -63.60 -6.77
CA THR A 437 -35.66 -64.67 -7.20
C THR A 437 -36.61 -64.21 -8.32
N TYR A 438 -37.00 -65.15 -9.19
CA TYR A 438 -37.85 -64.83 -10.35
C TYR A 438 -39.21 -64.25 -9.93
N SER A 439 -39.49 -63.05 -10.46
CA SER A 439 -40.76 -62.36 -10.37
C SER A 439 -41.01 -61.66 -11.70
N LEU A 440 -42.26 -61.65 -12.18
CA LEU A 440 -42.60 -61.02 -13.47
C LEU A 440 -42.29 -59.51 -13.47
N ILE A 441 -42.40 -58.86 -12.30
CA ILE A 441 -42.08 -57.43 -12.11
C ILE A 441 -40.57 -57.21 -12.22
N ALA A 442 -39.78 -58.00 -11.49
CA ALA A 442 -38.32 -57.95 -11.56
C ALA A 442 -37.82 -58.24 -12.99
N PHE A 443 -38.41 -59.24 -13.66
CA PHE A 443 -38.15 -59.55 -15.07
C PHE A 443 -38.43 -58.34 -15.98
N SER A 444 -39.61 -57.70 -15.85
CA SER A 444 -39.93 -56.51 -16.66
C SER A 444 -38.94 -55.36 -16.43
N SER A 445 -38.60 -55.05 -15.19
CA SER A 445 -37.65 -53.97 -14.88
C SER A 445 -36.23 -54.26 -15.39
N LYS A 446 -35.74 -55.50 -15.28
CA LYS A 446 -34.44 -55.93 -15.83
C LYS A 446 -34.43 -55.86 -17.37
N VAL A 447 -35.56 -56.18 -18.03
CA VAL A 447 -35.71 -56.07 -19.49
C VAL A 447 -35.80 -54.60 -19.95
N GLU A 448 -36.50 -53.74 -19.22
CA GLU A 448 -36.58 -52.30 -19.52
C GLU A 448 -35.21 -51.60 -19.34
N TRP A 449 -34.47 -51.94 -18.27
CA TRP A 449 -33.08 -51.48 -18.07
C TRP A 449 -32.14 -52.03 -19.14
N LEU A 450 -32.27 -53.32 -19.54
CA LEU A 450 -31.50 -53.87 -20.65
C LEU A 450 -31.84 -53.20 -21.98
N TYR A 451 -33.09 -52.78 -22.20
CA TYR A 451 -33.51 -52.06 -23.40
C TYR A 451 -32.96 -50.62 -23.44
N SER A 452 -33.02 -49.88 -22.32
CA SER A 452 -32.42 -48.54 -22.25
C SER A 452 -30.90 -48.60 -22.42
N GLN A 453 -30.23 -49.56 -21.75
CA GLN A 453 -28.79 -49.78 -21.89
C GLN A 453 -28.40 -50.29 -23.29
N ALA A 454 -29.23 -51.07 -23.96
CA ALA A 454 -29.03 -51.43 -25.37
C ALA A 454 -29.19 -50.23 -26.31
N SER A 455 -30.08 -49.28 -25.99
CA SER A 455 -30.21 -48.02 -26.75
C SER A 455 -28.99 -47.13 -26.55
N THR A 456 -28.56 -46.88 -25.31
CA THR A 456 -27.36 -46.05 -25.05
C THR A 456 -26.10 -46.66 -25.67
N LEU A 457 -25.93 -47.98 -25.61
CA LEU A 457 -24.83 -48.69 -26.28
C LEU A 457 -24.94 -48.64 -27.82
N LYS A 458 -26.15 -48.63 -28.40
CA LYS A 458 -26.38 -48.46 -29.84
C LYS A 458 -26.03 -47.04 -30.29
N ASP A 459 -26.35 -46.03 -29.49
CA ASP A 459 -26.05 -44.63 -29.79
C ASP A 459 -24.55 -44.35 -29.59
N GLN A 460 -23.93 -44.84 -28.52
CA GLN A 460 -22.47 -44.86 -28.33
C GLN A 460 -21.76 -45.59 -29.48
N LYS A 461 -22.28 -46.74 -29.94
CA LYS A 461 -21.76 -47.44 -31.14
C LYS A 461 -21.88 -46.60 -32.41
N SER A 462 -22.89 -45.73 -32.53
CA SER A 462 -23.02 -44.80 -33.65
C SER A 462 -21.98 -43.68 -33.60
N VAL A 463 -21.70 -43.13 -32.40
CA VAL A 463 -20.67 -42.13 -32.15
C VAL A 463 -19.27 -42.72 -32.38
N LEU A 464 -18.97 -43.88 -31.78
CA LEU A 464 -17.71 -44.60 -32.00
C LEU A 464 -17.52 -45.00 -33.47
N LYS A 465 -18.57 -45.41 -34.19
CA LYS A 465 -18.48 -45.66 -35.64
C LYS A 465 -18.17 -44.38 -36.43
N ARG A 466 -18.67 -43.22 -36.00
CA ARG A 466 -18.33 -41.92 -36.59
C ARG A 466 -16.89 -41.51 -36.28
N GLN A 467 -16.45 -41.63 -35.02
CA GLN A 467 -15.06 -41.40 -34.63
C GLN A 467 -14.09 -42.33 -35.36
N ILE A 468 -14.35 -43.64 -35.43
CA ILE A 468 -13.52 -44.60 -36.17
C ILE A 468 -13.48 -44.25 -37.67
N LYS A 469 -14.58 -43.77 -38.26
CA LYS A 469 -14.57 -43.28 -39.64
C LYS A 469 -13.71 -42.02 -39.80
N GLN A 470 -13.82 -41.05 -38.89
CA GLN A 470 -13.01 -39.83 -38.90
C GLN A 470 -11.52 -40.13 -38.63
N GLN A 471 -11.21 -41.05 -37.72
CA GLN A 471 -9.85 -41.51 -37.42
C GLN A 471 -9.22 -42.19 -38.65
N ARG A 472 -10.00 -43.01 -39.38
CA ARG A 472 -9.57 -43.57 -40.68
C ARG A 472 -9.42 -42.49 -41.74
N GLU A 473 -10.33 -41.51 -41.82
CA GLU A 473 -10.24 -40.38 -42.77
C GLU A 473 -9.11 -39.37 -42.45
N LEU A 474 -8.56 -39.42 -41.24
CA LEU A 474 -7.33 -38.73 -40.83
C LEU A 474 -6.10 -39.59 -41.17
N ASN A 475 -6.05 -40.84 -40.68
CA ASN A 475 -4.93 -41.75 -40.95
C ASN A 475 -4.72 -41.97 -42.45
N ASN A 476 -5.78 -42.23 -43.23
CA ASN A 476 -5.69 -42.41 -44.69
C ASN A 476 -5.16 -41.17 -45.44
N LYS A 477 -5.17 -39.96 -44.84
CA LYS A 477 -4.48 -38.80 -45.42
C LYS A 477 -3.00 -38.83 -45.13
N THR A 478 -2.65 -39.06 -43.86
CA THR A 478 -1.26 -39.22 -43.42
C THR A 478 -0.57 -40.42 -44.06
N ASP A 479 -1.31 -41.46 -44.43
CA ASP A 479 -0.79 -42.61 -45.16
C ASP A 479 -0.70 -42.33 -46.66
N ALA A 480 -1.64 -41.59 -47.27
CA ALA A 480 -1.50 -41.13 -48.66
C ALA A 480 -0.30 -40.16 -48.85
N GLU A 481 -0.05 -39.29 -47.87
CA GLU A 481 1.13 -38.40 -47.82
C GLU A 481 2.45 -39.19 -47.69
N LYS A 482 2.43 -40.38 -47.08
CA LYS A 482 3.58 -41.31 -47.06
C LYS A 482 3.71 -42.08 -48.36
N ASP A 483 2.61 -42.54 -48.94
CA ASP A 483 2.60 -43.27 -50.20
C ASP A 483 3.17 -42.39 -51.33
N GLU A 484 2.83 -41.10 -51.38
CA GLU A 484 3.40 -40.12 -52.33
C GLU A 484 4.91 -39.89 -52.12
N GLU A 485 5.39 -39.88 -50.87
CA GLU A 485 6.84 -39.80 -50.58
C GLU A 485 7.56 -41.13 -50.90
N ILE A 486 6.92 -42.28 -50.68
CA ILE A 486 7.46 -43.60 -51.07
C ILE A 486 7.55 -43.70 -52.60
N GLU A 487 6.55 -43.22 -53.34
CA GLU A 487 6.55 -43.15 -54.80
C GLU A 487 7.69 -42.24 -55.29
N ARG A 488 7.88 -41.04 -54.72
CA ARG A 488 9.07 -40.19 -54.99
C ARG A 488 10.39 -40.94 -54.77
N ARG A 489 10.56 -41.63 -53.63
CA ARG A 489 11.81 -42.39 -53.36
C ARG A 489 12.00 -43.56 -54.31
N GLN A 490 10.92 -44.15 -54.82
CA GLN A 490 11.00 -45.20 -55.84
C GLN A 490 11.37 -44.63 -57.21
N GLU A 491 10.85 -43.46 -57.60
CA GLU A 491 11.32 -42.74 -58.80
C GLU A 491 12.81 -42.37 -58.71
N GLU A 492 13.29 -41.90 -57.55
CA GLU A 492 14.72 -41.62 -57.31
C GLU A 492 15.59 -42.89 -57.40
N LEU A 493 15.12 -44.01 -56.86
CA LEU A 493 15.81 -45.31 -56.94
C LEU A 493 15.85 -45.87 -58.37
N ASP A 494 14.78 -45.72 -59.15
CA ASP A 494 14.75 -46.19 -60.54
C ASP A 494 15.50 -45.25 -61.49
N GLN A 495 15.55 -43.94 -61.22
CA GLN A 495 16.47 -43.01 -61.90
C GLN A 495 17.93 -43.39 -61.65
N THR A 496 18.32 -43.66 -60.40
CA THR A 496 19.71 -44.06 -60.09
C THR A 496 20.07 -45.43 -60.65
N ARG A 497 19.14 -46.39 -60.68
CA ARG A 497 19.30 -47.68 -61.39
C ARG A 497 19.50 -47.50 -62.89
N PHE A 498 18.71 -46.65 -63.54
CA PHE A 498 18.85 -46.38 -64.98
C PHE A 498 20.20 -45.74 -65.33
N LEU A 499 20.70 -44.84 -64.47
CA LEU A 499 22.04 -44.26 -64.61
C LEU A 499 23.14 -45.32 -64.40
N LEU A 500 22.95 -46.26 -63.48
CA LEU A 500 23.88 -47.37 -63.26
C LEU A 500 23.88 -48.36 -64.43
N GLU A 501 22.73 -48.83 -64.89
CA GLU A 501 22.61 -49.75 -66.06
C GLU A 501 23.26 -49.13 -67.30
N ARG A 502 23.07 -47.82 -67.51
CA ARG A 502 23.76 -47.09 -68.57
C ARG A 502 25.27 -47.08 -68.39
N ALA A 503 25.78 -46.80 -67.18
CA ALA A 503 27.22 -46.79 -66.92
C ALA A 503 27.85 -48.19 -67.08
N GLU A 504 27.16 -49.25 -66.64
CA GLU A 504 27.55 -50.65 -66.85
C GLU A 504 27.58 -51.00 -68.34
N LYS A 505 26.59 -50.54 -69.12
CA LYS A 505 26.57 -50.71 -70.58
C LYS A 505 27.71 -49.95 -71.27
N ASP A 506 27.90 -48.67 -70.94
CA ASP A 506 28.96 -47.85 -71.55
C ASP A 506 30.35 -48.46 -71.22
N ALA A 507 30.53 -49.06 -70.03
CA ALA A 507 31.73 -49.81 -69.66
C ALA A 507 31.88 -51.15 -70.41
N PHE A 508 30.79 -51.90 -70.63
CA PHE A 508 30.80 -53.15 -71.39
C PHE A 508 31.12 -52.92 -72.89
N ASP A 509 30.52 -51.89 -73.49
CA ASP A 509 30.80 -51.51 -74.87
C ASP A 509 32.26 -51.07 -75.02
N ALA A 510 32.82 -50.34 -74.04
CA ALA A 510 34.24 -49.98 -74.01
C ALA A 510 35.19 -51.19 -73.86
N GLN A 511 34.85 -52.18 -73.02
CA GLN A 511 35.61 -53.44 -72.92
C GLN A 511 35.58 -54.22 -74.25
N THR A 512 34.43 -54.24 -74.92
CA THR A 512 34.27 -54.90 -76.23
C THR A 512 35.12 -54.20 -77.30
N MET A 513 35.09 -52.87 -77.38
CA MET A 513 35.94 -52.11 -78.29
C MET A 513 37.44 -52.32 -78.03
N LEU A 514 37.86 -52.48 -76.77
CA LEU A 514 39.25 -52.77 -76.42
C LEU A 514 39.66 -54.19 -76.85
N ALA A 515 38.77 -55.18 -76.69
CA ALA A 515 39.02 -56.55 -77.15
C ALA A 515 39.14 -56.63 -78.68
N ASP A 516 38.22 -55.99 -79.42
CA ASP A 516 38.26 -55.93 -80.88
C ASP A 516 39.51 -55.17 -81.38
N ALA A 517 39.87 -54.05 -80.76
CA ALA A 517 41.08 -53.29 -81.11
C ALA A 517 42.37 -54.11 -80.91
N LEU A 518 42.46 -54.91 -79.84
CA LEU A 518 43.59 -55.84 -79.64
C LEU A 518 43.61 -56.93 -80.72
N GLN A 519 42.44 -57.51 -81.05
CA GLN A 519 42.34 -58.56 -82.06
C GLN A 519 42.66 -58.05 -83.48
N ASP A 520 42.27 -56.82 -83.81
CA ASP A 520 42.61 -56.19 -85.10
C ASP A 520 44.09 -55.79 -85.19
N LEU A 521 44.72 -55.42 -84.07
CA LEU A 521 46.17 -55.19 -84.03
C LEU A 521 46.95 -56.51 -84.24
N GLU A 522 46.49 -57.62 -83.64
CA GLU A 522 47.02 -58.97 -83.90
C GLU A 522 46.85 -59.39 -85.37
N LYS A 523 45.66 -59.21 -85.96
CA LYS A 523 45.41 -59.45 -87.40
C LYS A 523 46.31 -58.60 -88.29
N ALA A 524 46.50 -57.32 -87.95
CA ALA A 524 47.33 -56.40 -88.71
C ALA A 524 48.82 -56.81 -88.70
N GLN A 525 49.33 -57.26 -87.55
CA GLN A 525 50.69 -57.84 -87.46
C GLN A 525 50.80 -59.13 -88.27
N GLY A 526 49.78 -60.00 -88.26
CA GLY A 526 49.77 -61.26 -89.01
C GLY A 526 49.65 -61.14 -90.53
N SER A 527 49.19 -59.99 -91.07
CA SER A 527 48.70 -59.89 -92.46
C SER A 527 49.54 -58.99 -93.39
N SER A 528 50.67 -58.46 -92.95
CA SER A 528 51.44 -57.43 -93.68
C SER A 528 52.35 -57.98 -94.81
N SER A 529 51.78 -58.67 -95.81
CA SER A 529 52.48 -58.99 -97.07
C SER A 529 51.56 -59.17 -98.29
N GLY A 530 51.36 -58.09 -99.06
CA GLY A 530 51.46 -58.21 -100.51
C GLY A 530 50.22 -57.99 -101.41
N VAL A 531 49.31 -57.07 -101.10
CA VAL A 531 48.37 -56.50 -102.10
C VAL A 531 48.14 -54.99 -101.83
N ASN A 532 47.44 -54.29 -102.73
CA ASN A 532 46.65 -53.06 -102.47
C ASN A 532 47.28 -51.65 -102.59
N GLU A 533 48.22 -51.38 -103.50
CA GLU A 533 48.72 -49.99 -103.73
C GLU A 533 47.62 -48.99 -104.16
N GLU A 534 46.66 -49.40 -104.99
CA GLU A 534 45.59 -48.50 -105.48
C GLU A 534 44.41 -48.36 -104.49
N GLU A 535 44.23 -49.32 -103.58
CA GLU A 535 43.30 -49.17 -102.45
C GLU A 535 43.95 -48.37 -101.33
N LEU A 536 45.23 -48.59 -101.03
CA LEU A 536 46.04 -47.74 -100.15
C LEU A 536 45.89 -46.27 -100.54
N ARG A 537 46.01 -45.92 -101.84
CA ARG A 537 45.80 -44.53 -102.28
C ARG A 537 44.40 -43.98 -101.98
N LYS A 538 43.33 -44.80 -102.07
CA LYS A 538 41.96 -44.40 -101.69
C LYS A 538 41.85 -44.22 -100.18
N TYR A 539 42.47 -45.11 -99.40
CA TYR A 539 42.52 -45.00 -97.95
C TYR A 539 43.33 -43.78 -97.51
N THR A 540 44.49 -43.48 -98.13
CA THR A 540 45.29 -42.27 -97.88
C THR A 540 44.43 -41.01 -98.06
N SER A 541 43.76 -40.83 -99.20
CA SER A 541 42.93 -39.63 -99.38
C SER A 541 41.65 -39.60 -98.56
N LYS A 542 41.18 -40.74 -98.04
CA LYS A 542 40.12 -40.76 -97.00
C LYS A 542 40.67 -40.42 -95.61
N ILE A 543 41.90 -40.83 -95.30
CA ILE A 543 42.64 -40.46 -94.08
C ILE A 543 42.91 -38.96 -94.09
N GLU A 544 43.53 -38.40 -95.14
CA GLU A 544 43.75 -36.95 -95.32
C GLU A 544 42.44 -36.15 -95.11
N SER A 545 41.32 -36.65 -95.64
CA SER A 545 39.99 -36.04 -95.46
C SER A 545 39.45 -36.15 -94.03
N LEU A 546 39.76 -37.22 -93.30
CA LEU A 546 39.35 -37.42 -91.90
C LEU A 546 40.26 -36.63 -90.95
N GLU A 547 41.56 -36.56 -91.22
CA GLU A 547 42.53 -35.75 -90.47
C GLU A 547 42.17 -34.26 -90.54
N ALA A 548 41.78 -33.75 -91.72
CA ALA A 548 41.28 -32.39 -91.87
C ALA A 548 39.95 -32.17 -91.10
N GLU A 549 39.06 -33.17 -91.07
CA GLU A 549 37.81 -33.08 -90.31
C GLU A 549 38.06 -33.14 -88.79
N VAL A 550 39.02 -33.96 -88.34
CA VAL A 550 39.48 -34.02 -86.94
C VAL A 550 40.16 -32.71 -86.54
N ALA A 551 41.03 -32.13 -87.37
CA ALA A 551 41.65 -30.84 -87.10
C ALA A 551 40.62 -29.71 -86.93
N THR A 552 39.56 -29.68 -87.77
CA THR A 552 38.47 -28.70 -87.61
C THR A 552 37.56 -28.99 -86.41
N ARG A 553 37.41 -30.25 -85.98
CA ARG A 553 36.75 -30.59 -84.71
C ARG A 553 37.58 -30.17 -83.50
N ASN A 554 38.88 -30.43 -83.50
CA ASN A 554 39.79 -30.06 -82.41
C ASN A 554 39.85 -28.53 -82.23
N ALA A 555 40.01 -27.77 -83.31
CA ALA A 555 39.96 -26.30 -83.25
C ALA A 555 38.59 -25.75 -82.78
N LYS A 556 37.51 -26.53 -82.90
CA LYS A 556 36.20 -26.20 -82.31
C LYS A 556 36.11 -26.61 -80.83
N ILE A 557 36.77 -27.69 -80.42
CA ILE A 557 36.88 -28.11 -79.02
C ILE A 557 37.68 -27.07 -78.25
N GLU A 558 38.87 -26.69 -78.72
CA GLU A 558 39.69 -25.61 -78.14
C GLU A 558 38.90 -24.29 -77.97
N ALA A 559 38.08 -23.94 -78.97
CA ALA A 559 37.24 -22.74 -78.94
C ALA A 559 36.01 -22.85 -78.01
N LEU A 560 35.58 -24.06 -77.64
CA LEU A 560 34.53 -24.30 -76.65
C LEU A 560 35.12 -24.40 -75.24
N GLU A 561 36.29 -25.01 -75.08
CA GLU A 561 37.06 -25.04 -73.83
C GLU A 561 37.38 -23.62 -73.36
N ALA A 562 37.91 -22.77 -74.25
CA ALA A 562 38.14 -21.35 -73.96
C ALA A 562 36.83 -20.56 -73.65
N GLN A 563 35.68 -20.99 -74.17
CA GLN A 563 34.38 -20.41 -73.80
C GLN A 563 33.89 -20.89 -72.43
N ILE A 564 34.20 -22.13 -72.04
CA ILE A 564 33.90 -22.68 -70.71
C ILE A 564 34.74 -21.94 -69.66
N GLU A 565 36.06 -21.80 -69.86
CA GLU A 565 36.93 -21.00 -69.00
C GLU A 565 36.43 -19.54 -68.85
N GLU A 566 35.92 -18.94 -69.94
CA GLU A 566 35.35 -17.58 -69.91
C GLU A 566 34.00 -17.50 -69.17
N GLN A 567 33.24 -18.60 -69.02
CA GLN A 567 32.02 -18.62 -68.21
C GLN A 567 32.32 -18.98 -66.75
N ASP A 568 33.22 -19.92 -66.48
CA ASP A 568 33.62 -20.32 -65.13
C ASP A 568 34.21 -19.12 -64.38
N ALA A 569 35.09 -18.34 -65.01
CA ALA A 569 35.61 -17.09 -64.44
C ALA A 569 34.53 -16.00 -64.21
N LYS A 570 33.35 -16.08 -64.86
CA LYS A 570 32.19 -15.21 -64.57
C LYS A 570 31.32 -15.78 -63.45
N LEU A 571 31.23 -17.10 -63.32
CA LEU A 571 30.55 -17.76 -62.21
C LEU A 571 31.28 -17.46 -60.90
N GLU A 572 32.60 -17.65 -60.83
CA GLU A 572 33.41 -17.26 -59.66
C GLU A 572 33.20 -15.78 -59.26
N ALA A 573 33.16 -14.88 -60.25
CA ALA A 573 32.94 -13.45 -60.01
C ALA A 573 31.51 -13.13 -59.50
N LEU A 574 30.49 -13.84 -59.99
CA LEU A 574 29.10 -13.70 -59.55
C LEU A 574 28.89 -14.32 -58.16
N GLU A 575 29.53 -15.46 -57.87
CA GLU A 575 29.50 -16.09 -56.55
C GLU A 575 30.13 -15.17 -55.50
N ALA A 576 31.28 -14.56 -55.79
CA ALA A 576 31.89 -13.55 -54.92
C ALA A 576 31.01 -12.30 -54.72
N GLU A 577 30.26 -11.85 -55.73
CA GLU A 577 29.29 -10.75 -55.57
C GLU A 577 28.08 -11.17 -54.72
N VAL A 578 27.59 -12.42 -54.87
CA VAL A 578 26.52 -12.99 -54.05
C VAL A 578 26.95 -13.14 -52.58
N GLU A 579 28.16 -13.65 -52.30
CA GLU A 579 28.71 -13.69 -50.95
C GLU A 579 28.82 -12.28 -50.34
N ALA A 580 29.37 -11.32 -51.09
CA ALA A 580 29.48 -9.93 -50.65
C ALA A 580 28.12 -9.23 -50.48
N SER A 581 27.06 -9.72 -51.12
CA SER A 581 25.67 -9.28 -50.93
C SER A 581 25.06 -9.90 -49.66
N ASN A 582 25.22 -11.22 -49.49
CA ASN A 582 24.75 -11.95 -48.30
C ASN A 582 25.38 -11.44 -47.00
N ALA A 583 26.68 -11.09 -47.02
CA ALA A 583 27.35 -10.46 -45.89
C ALA A 583 26.71 -9.10 -45.49
N LYS A 584 26.31 -8.28 -46.46
CA LYS A 584 25.61 -7.01 -46.22
C LYS A 584 24.18 -7.25 -45.71
N ALA A 585 23.48 -8.23 -46.26
CA ALA A 585 22.15 -8.61 -45.80
C ALA A 585 22.17 -9.05 -44.33
N SER A 586 23.12 -9.90 -43.94
CA SER A 586 23.33 -10.31 -42.54
C SER A 586 23.69 -9.13 -41.63
N SER A 587 24.51 -8.19 -42.09
CA SER A 587 24.83 -6.96 -41.35
C SER A 587 23.59 -6.10 -41.09
N HIS A 588 22.76 -5.87 -42.12
CA HIS A 588 21.52 -5.10 -41.98
C HIS A 588 20.44 -5.84 -41.18
N GLU A 589 20.43 -7.17 -41.20
CA GLU A 589 19.58 -7.96 -40.31
C GLU A 589 19.98 -7.79 -38.84
N ALA A 590 21.29 -7.83 -38.54
CA ALA A 590 21.80 -7.57 -37.18
C ALA A 590 21.51 -6.12 -36.71
N GLU A 591 21.67 -5.13 -37.59
CA GLU A 591 21.27 -3.73 -37.32
C GLU A 591 19.76 -3.61 -37.04
N SER A 592 18.92 -4.29 -37.83
CA SER A 592 17.47 -4.34 -37.66
C SER A 592 17.06 -4.98 -36.33
N GLN A 593 17.70 -6.09 -35.95
CA GLN A 593 17.48 -6.75 -34.66
C GLN A 593 17.92 -5.85 -33.49
N ALA A 594 19.05 -5.14 -33.60
CA ALA A 594 19.50 -4.18 -32.59
C ALA A 594 18.57 -2.96 -32.47
N HIS A 595 18.07 -2.43 -33.59
CA HIS A 595 17.08 -1.37 -33.59
C HIS A 595 15.76 -1.82 -32.96
N LYS A 596 15.29 -3.03 -33.27
CA LYS A 596 14.09 -3.62 -32.66
C LYS A 596 14.24 -3.71 -31.13
N ALA A 597 15.36 -4.26 -30.64
CA ALA A 597 15.62 -4.34 -29.20
C ALA A 597 15.64 -2.96 -28.52
N ARG A 598 16.14 -1.91 -29.19
CA ARG A 598 16.07 -0.53 -28.65
C ARG A 598 14.66 0.08 -28.72
N VAL A 599 13.81 -0.31 -29.68
CA VAL A 599 12.39 0.06 -29.67
C VAL A 599 11.67 -0.61 -28.51
N GLU A 600 11.81 -1.92 -28.32
CA GLU A 600 11.19 -2.67 -27.20
C GLU A 600 11.61 -2.08 -25.83
N SER A 601 12.88 -1.70 -25.69
CA SER A 601 13.42 -0.97 -24.52
C SER A 601 12.88 0.45 -24.35
N LEU A 602 12.60 1.19 -25.43
CA LEU A 602 12.00 2.54 -25.37
C LEU A 602 10.50 2.49 -25.09
N GLU A 603 9.79 1.48 -25.58
CA GLU A 603 8.39 1.21 -25.24
C GLU A 603 8.26 0.87 -23.75
N SER A 604 9.21 0.11 -23.20
CA SER A 604 9.41 -0.09 -21.76
C SER A 604 9.56 1.25 -21.04
N GLU A 605 10.59 2.04 -21.37
CA GLU A 605 10.84 3.35 -20.74
C GLU A 605 9.62 4.29 -20.78
N LEU A 606 8.76 4.18 -21.81
CA LEU A 606 7.52 4.95 -21.94
C LEU A 606 6.37 4.39 -21.09
N GLN A 607 6.23 3.08 -20.95
CA GLN A 607 5.23 2.48 -20.06
C GLN A 607 5.52 2.82 -18.59
N ALA A 608 6.75 2.60 -18.11
CA ALA A 608 7.13 2.96 -16.73
C ALA A 608 6.91 4.45 -16.42
N ARG A 609 7.14 5.34 -17.41
CA ARG A 609 6.84 6.78 -17.28
C ARG A 609 5.34 7.06 -17.24
N SER A 610 4.53 6.33 -18.01
CA SER A 610 3.07 6.47 -18.03
C SER A 610 2.45 6.04 -16.70
N GLU A 611 2.83 4.87 -16.17
CA GLU A 611 2.41 4.41 -14.83
C GLU A 611 2.85 5.37 -13.72
N ARG A 612 4.01 6.02 -13.87
CA ARG A 612 4.45 7.07 -12.94
C ARG A 612 3.66 8.38 -13.07
N ILE A 613 3.16 8.72 -14.26
CA ILE A 613 2.26 9.86 -14.46
C ILE A 613 0.90 9.58 -13.79
N GLU A 614 0.27 8.43 -14.05
CA GLU A 614 -0.97 8.01 -13.38
C GLU A 614 -0.84 8.04 -11.84
N SER A 615 0.29 7.54 -11.33
CA SER A 615 0.64 7.60 -9.90
C SER A 615 0.71 9.04 -9.35
N LEU A 616 1.23 10.00 -10.12
CA LEU A 616 1.32 11.41 -9.72
C LEU A 616 -0.02 12.13 -9.85
N GLU A 617 -0.80 11.85 -10.89
CA GLU A 617 -2.14 12.38 -11.08
C GLU A 617 -3.08 11.94 -9.96
N ALA A 618 -3.01 10.67 -9.55
CA ALA A 618 -3.74 10.17 -8.38
C ALA A 618 -3.31 10.90 -7.08
N GLU A 619 -2.01 11.13 -6.87
CA GLU A 619 -1.54 11.89 -5.71
C GLU A 619 -2.05 13.35 -5.74
N ILE A 620 -2.02 14.00 -6.90
CA ILE A 620 -2.55 15.35 -7.12
C ILE A 620 -4.05 15.42 -6.79
N HIS A 621 -4.86 14.46 -7.25
CA HIS A 621 -6.29 14.39 -6.90
C HIS A 621 -6.51 14.28 -5.38
N THR A 622 -5.76 13.41 -4.68
CA THR A 622 -5.89 13.32 -3.21
C THR A 622 -5.44 14.58 -2.49
N ARG A 623 -4.46 15.32 -3.03
CA ARG A 623 -4.01 16.61 -2.50
C ARG A 623 -5.03 17.73 -2.76
N SER A 624 -5.70 17.74 -3.92
CA SER A 624 -6.78 18.70 -4.24
C SER A 624 -7.97 18.53 -3.29
N ALA A 625 -8.50 17.31 -3.16
CA ALA A 625 -9.61 17.02 -2.25
C ALA A 625 -9.28 17.35 -0.78
N ARG A 626 -8.01 17.24 -0.38
CA ARG A 626 -7.54 17.71 0.93
C ARG A 626 -7.49 19.23 1.03
N ALA A 627 -7.06 19.94 -0.01
CA ALA A 627 -7.05 21.40 -0.05
C ALA A 627 -8.48 21.96 0.03
N GLU A 628 -9.40 21.45 -0.79
CA GLU A 628 -10.83 21.79 -0.78
C GLU A 628 -11.45 21.57 0.62
N SER A 629 -11.12 20.46 1.28
CA SER A 629 -11.58 20.19 2.66
C SER A 629 -11.00 21.16 3.69
N LEU A 630 -9.77 21.64 3.52
CA LEU A 630 -9.13 22.62 4.41
C LEU A 630 -9.67 24.03 4.15
N GLU A 631 -9.95 24.41 2.90
CA GLU A 631 -10.62 25.67 2.56
C GLU A 631 -12.03 25.72 3.16
N ALA A 632 -12.79 24.62 3.09
CA ALA A 632 -14.09 24.51 3.76
C ALA A 632 -14.00 24.66 5.29
N GLU A 633 -12.96 24.09 5.94
CA GLU A 633 -12.72 24.26 7.37
C GLU A 633 -12.32 25.71 7.71
N VAL A 634 -11.44 26.34 6.92
CA VAL A 634 -11.06 27.75 7.08
C VAL A 634 -12.27 28.66 6.93
N LEU A 635 -13.13 28.47 5.93
CA LEU A 635 -14.37 29.24 5.77
C LEU A 635 -15.33 29.05 6.96
N ALA A 636 -15.48 27.82 7.46
CA ALA A 636 -16.30 27.55 8.64
C ALA A 636 -15.74 28.22 9.93
N THR A 637 -14.42 28.27 10.10
CA THR A 637 -13.80 29.00 11.22
C THR A 637 -13.92 30.51 11.06
N GLY A 638 -13.86 31.04 9.83
CA GLY A 638 -14.13 32.46 9.53
C GLY A 638 -15.53 32.90 9.97
N VAL A 639 -16.57 32.17 9.54
CA VAL A 639 -17.96 32.41 9.97
C VAL A 639 -18.11 32.29 11.50
N ARG A 640 -17.34 31.40 12.15
CA ARG A 640 -17.34 31.30 13.62
C ARG A 640 -16.65 32.48 14.30
N ILE A 641 -15.61 33.06 13.69
CA ILE A 641 -14.95 34.28 14.18
C ILE A 641 -15.91 35.47 14.05
N GLU A 642 -16.53 35.69 12.89
CA GLU A 642 -17.55 36.74 12.68
C GLU A 642 -18.69 36.64 13.72
N SER A 643 -19.16 35.42 13.99
CA SER A 643 -20.17 35.13 15.02
C SER A 643 -19.71 35.49 16.44
N LEU A 644 -18.43 35.36 16.76
CA LEU A 644 -17.86 35.71 18.06
C LEU A 644 -17.58 37.20 18.17
N GLU A 645 -17.14 37.85 17.10
CA GLU A 645 -16.95 39.30 17.03
C GLU A 645 -18.29 40.04 17.21
N ALA A 646 -19.37 39.57 16.58
CA ALA A 646 -20.71 40.08 16.80
C ALA A 646 -21.19 39.92 18.26
N GLU A 647 -20.87 38.78 18.91
CA GLU A 647 -21.18 38.58 20.33
C GLU A 647 -20.36 39.52 21.24
N ILE A 648 -19.07 39.74 20.91
CA ILE A 648 -18.19 40.68 21.62
C ILE A 648 -18.71 42.10 21.48
N GLN A 649 -19.07 42.56 20.28
CA GLN A 649 -19.65 43.89 20.07
C GLN A 649 -20.96 44.09 20.86
N ALA A 650 -21.85 43.10 20.85
CA ALA A 650 -23.09 43.14 21.63
C ALA A 650 -22.83 43.18 23.16
N ARG A 651 -21.79 42.49 23.64
CA ARG A 651 -21.36 42.54 25.04
C ARG A 651 -20.72 43.88 25.41
N SER A 652 -19.91 44.48 24.54
CA SER A 652 -19.32 45.81 24.76
C SER A 652 -20.39 46.89 24.86
N ALA A 653 -21.35 46.93 23.93
CA ALA A 653 -22.48 47.87 23.99
C ALA A 653 -23.35 47.67 25.25
N HIS A 654 -23.44 46.43 25.78
CA HIS A 654 -24.10 46.18 27.05
C HIS A 654 -23.29 46.71 28.26
N ILE A 655 -21.96 46.61 28.23
CA ILE A 655 -21.05 47.17 29.25
C ILE A 655 -21.15 48.70 29.25
N GLU A 656 -21.06 49.36 28.09
CA GLU A 656 -21.25 50.81 27.95
C GLU A 656 -22.60 51.26 28.58
N SER A 657 -23.69 50.54 28.29
CA SER A 657 -24.99 50.84 28.88
C SER A 657 -25.08 50.56 30.40
N LEU A 658 -24.19 49.74 30.97
CA LEU A 658 -24.07 49.57 32.43
C LEU A 658 -23.22 50.70 33.04
N GLU A 659 -22.15 51.12 32.36
CA GLU A 659 -21.30 52.24 32.77
C GLU A 659 -22.07 53.57 32.79
N GLU A 660 -22.91 53.85 31.78
CA GLU A 660 -23.84 55.00 31.79
C GLU A 660 -24.76 54.98 33.02
N LYS A 661 -25.30 53.80 33.38
CA LYS A 661 -26.18 53.65 34.56
C LYS A 661 -25.41 53.85 35.86
N ILE A 662 -24.19 53.36 35.95
CA ILE A 662 -23.29 53.56 37.10
C ILE A 662 -22.93 55.04 37.23
N GLN A 663 -22.64 55.73 36.12
CA GLN A 663 -22.36 57.17 36.13
C GLN A 663 -23.59 58.00 36.53
N GLY A 664 -24.79 57.64 36.04
CA GLY A 664 -26.06 58.25 36.45
C GLY A 664 -26.35 58.02 37.94
N HIS A 665 -26.10 56.81 38.46
CA HIS A 665 -26.21 56.53 39.90
C HIS A 665 -25.17 57.30 40.73
N SER A 666 -23.93 57.42 40.25
CA SER A 666 -22.89 58.24 40.89
C SER A 666 -23.29 59.72 40.97
N SER A 667 -23.83 60.29 39.88
CA SER A 667 -24.36 61.66 39.87
C SER A 667 -25.54 61.85 40.82
N ASN A 668 -26.41 60.84 40.96
CA ASN A 668 -27.52 60.87 41.92
C ASN A 668 -27.03 60.74 43.37
N ILE A 669 -26.00 59.95 43.63
CA ILE A 669 -25.36 59.85 44.95
C ILE A 669 -24.76 61.21 45.33
N GLY A 670 -23.97 61.83 44.45
CA GLY A 670 -23.40 63.16 44.70
C GLY A 670 -24.45 64.27 44.92
N SER A 671 -25.62 64.19 44.27
CA SER A 671 -26.71 65.14 44.52
C SER A 671 -27.42 64.90 45.86
N LEU A 672 -27.57 63.64 46.29
CA LEU A 672 -28.08 63.27 47.61
C LEU A 672 -27.09 63.64 48.72
N GLU A 673 -25.79 63.45 48.52
CA GLU A 673 -24.73 63.89 49.44
C GLU A 673 -24.73 65.42 49.60
N ALA A 674 -24.95 66.16 48.52
CA ALA A 674 -25.10 67.62 48.58
C ALA A 674 -26.39 68.07 49.29
N GLU A 675 -27.52 67.35 49.12
CA GLU A 675 -28.71 67.62 49.92
C GLU A 675 -28.45 67.31 51.40
N ILE A 676 -27.83 66.17 51.74
CA ILE A 676 -27.49 65.79 53.12
C ILE A 676 -26.60 66.87 53.76
N GLN A 677 -25.54 67.33 53.10
CA GLN A 677 -24.70 68.43 53.59
C GLN A 677 -25.49 69.73 53.83
N SER A 678 -26.46 70.04 52.96
CA SER A 678 -27.36 71.19 53.13
C SER A 678 -28.31 71.01 54.33
N ARG A 679 -28.82 69.79 54.55
CA ARG A 679 -29.64 69.43 55.72
C ARG A 679 -28.83 69.49 57.01
N ASP A 680 -27.60 68.98 57.03
CA ASP A 680 -26.71 69.01 58.18
C ASP A 680 -26.32 70.45 58.55
N ALA A 681 -26.06 71.30 57.55
CA ALA A 681 -25.86 72.74 57.76
C ALA A 681 -27.12 73.42 58.34
N GLN A 682 -28.31 73.05 57.87
CA GLN A 682 -29.58 73.55 58.42
C GLN A 682 -29.84 73.04 59.85
N ILE A 683 -29.49 71.80 60.16
CA ILE A 683 -29.58 71.21 61.50
C ILE A 683 -28.59 71.91 62.44
N ALA A 684 -27.38 72.22 61.97
CA ALA A 684 -26.39 72.98 62.73
C ALA A 684 -26.86 74.42 63.01
N SER A 685 -27.46 75.11 62.04
CA SER A 685 -28.02 76.46 62.27
C SER A 685 -29.22 76.43 63.23
N LEU A 686 -30.14 75.47 63.07
CA LEU A 686 -31.26 75.27 63.99
C LEU A 686 -30.80 74.89 65.40
N GLY A 687 -29.69 74.15 65.52
CA GLY A 687 -29.04 73.84 66.79
C GLY A 687 -28.45 75.08 67.47
N ALA A 688 -27.78 75.96 66.70
CA ALA A 688 -27.28 77.23 67.19
C ALA A 688 -28.42 78.20 67.58
N ASP A 689 -29.50 78.27 66.81
CA ASP A 689 -30.71 79.03 67.17
C ASP A 689 -31.35 78.48 68.44
N LEU A 690 -31.48 77.15 68.58
CA LEU A 690 -31.96 76.51 69.80
C LEU A 690 -31.08 76.83 71.01
N GLN A 691 -29.76 76.76 70.88
CA GLN A 691 -28.83 77.16 71.93
C GLN A 691 -29.02 78.64 72.31
N ALA A 692 -29.06 79.55 71.33
CA ALA A 692 -29.27 80.97 71.57
C ALA A 692 -30.65 81.26 72.19
N HIS A 693 -31.68 80.46 71.88
CA HIS A 693 -32.98 80.50 72.55
C HIS A 693 -32.92 79.95 73.99
N THR A 694 -32.13 78.90 74.26
CA THR A 694 -31.91 78.36 75.60
C THR A 694 -31.12 79.33 76.48
N GLU A 695 -30.05 79.94 75.97
CA GLU A 695 -29.28 80.98 76.67
C GLU A 695 -30.14 82.22 76.97
N ARG A 696 -30.95 82.66 76.00
CA ARG A 696 -31.91 83.75 76.19
C ARG A 696 -33.01 83.38 77.18
N GLY A 697 -33.45 82.12 77.20
CA GLY A 697 -34.33 81.55 78.22
C GLY A 697 -33.71 81.64 79.62
N GLY A 698 -32.48 81.16 79.79
CA GLY A 698 -31.73 81.28 81.06
C GLY A 698 -31.48 82.73 81.48
N SER A 699 -31.32 83.65 80.53
CA SER A 699 -31.25 85.09 80.81
C SER A 699 -32.59 85.66 81.29
N TYR A 700 -33.72 85.19 80.76
CA TYR A 700 -35.04 85.54 81.28
C TYR A 700 -35.31 84.91 82.65
N GLU A 701 -34.94 83.65 82.88
CA GLU A 701 -34.99 82.94 84.17
C GLU A 701 -34.22 83.73 85.25
N ALA A 702 -32.97 84.11 84.94
CA ALA A 702 -32.14 84.93 85.81
C ALA A 702 -32.75 86.34 86.03
N ARG A 703 -33.34 86.96 85.01
CA ARG A 703 -34.01 88.25 85.17
C ARG A 703 -35.25 88.13 86.06
N ILE A 704 -36.05 87.07 85.91
CA ILE A 704 -37.19 86.76 86.80
C ILE A 704 -36.69 86.62 88.24
N ALA A 705 -35.66 85.81 88.49
CA ALA A 705 -35.08 85.65 89.82
C ALA A 705 -34.58 86.99 90.42
N THR A 706 -33.96 87.88 89.63
CA THR A 706 -33.60 89.23 90.13
C THR A 706 -34.83 90.10 90.42
N LEU A 707 -35.90 90.03 89.62
CA LEU A 707 -37.13 90.77 89.85
C LEU A 707 -37.92 90.23 91.05
N GLU A 708 -37.81 88.93 91.34
CA GLU A 708 -38.38 88.30 92.54
C GLU A 708 -37.59 88.71 93.79
N ALA A 709 -36.25 88.75 93.73
CA ALA A 709 -35.43 89.30 94.82
C ALA A 709 -35.64 90.81 95.03
N GLU A 710 -35.81 91.60 93.95
CA GLU A 710 -36.22 93.01 94.02
C GLU A 710 -37.61 93.15 94.68
N LYS A 711 -38.56 92.26 94.36
CA LYS A 711 -39.91 92.20 94.95
C LYS A 711 -39.89 91.81 96.43
N GLU A 712 -39.10 90.82 96.84
CA GLU A 712 -38.91 90.48 98.26
C GLU A 712 -38.30 91.65 99.04
N LYS A 713 -37.28 92.31 98.47
CA LYS A 713 -36.68 93.51 99.06
C LYS A 713 -37.67 94.67 99.16
N MET A 714 -38.58 94.83 98.19
CA MET A 714 -39.66 95.82 98.24
C MET A 714 -40.73 95.48 99.29
N LEU A 715 -41.04 94.19 99.50
CA LEU A 715 -41.93 93.73 100.57
C LEU A 715 -41.31 93.98 101.95
N GLU A 716 -40.01 93.72 102.12
CA GLU A 716 -39.27 94.00 103.35
C GLU A 716 -39.18 95.51 103.61
N LEU A 717 -38.89 96.34 102.60
CA LEU A 717 -38.95 97.80 102.71
C LEU A 717 -40.36 98.31 103.07
N SER A 718 -41.42 97.67 102.56
CA SER A 718 -42.80 98.00 102.95
C SER A 718 -43.10 97.60 104.40
N SER A 719 -42.59 96.45 104.86
CA SER A 719 -42.69 95.98 106.25
C SER A 719 -41.99 96.95 107.21
N GLN A 720 -40.78 97.39 106.86
CA GLN A 720 -40.02 98.40 107.61
C GLN A 720 -40.72 99.77 107.63
N LEU A 721 -41.34 100.18 106.51
CA LEU A 721 -42.13 101.41 106.45
C LEU A 721 -43.38 101.35 107.35
N ASP A 722 -44.09 100.21 107.37
CA ASP A 722 -45.21 99.96 108.29
C ASP A 722 -44.75 99.90 109.75
N GLY A 723 -43.55 99.40 110.03
CA GLY A 723 -42.90 99.45 111.34
C GLY A 723 -42.65 100.88 111.80
N ALA A 724 -41.90 101.66 111.01
CA ALA A 724 -41.61 103.07 111.28
C ALA A 724 -42.88 103.94 111.39
N SER A 725 -43.94 103.60 110.64
CA SER A 725 -45.26 104.23 110.73
C SER A 725 -45.91 104.00 112.11
N LYS A 726 -45.84 102.77 112.65
CA LYS A 726 -46.32 102.43 114.00
C LYS A 726 -45.49 103.10 115.09
N GLU A 727 -44.17 103.13 114.95
CA GLU A 727 -43.28 103.85 115.89
C GLU A 727 -43.57 105.35 115.90
N LYS A 728 -43.77 105.98 114.73
CA LYS A 728 -44.19 107.37 114.61
C LYS A 728 -45.54 107.63 115.29
N ALA A 729 -46.51 106.75 115.12
CA ALA A 729 -47.81 106.88 115.77
C ALA A 729 -47.71 106.81 117.31
N ALA A 730 -46.89 105.92 117.84
CA ALA A 730 -46.61 105.82 119.28
C ALA A 730 -45.89 107.08 119.82
N ALA A 731 -44.93 107.63 119.06
CA ALA A 731 -44.25 108.87 119.41
C ALA A 731 -45.20 110.08 119.40
N GLU A 732 -46.13 110.16 118.45
CA GLU A 732 -47.18 111.19 118.43
C GLU A 732 -48.15 111.08 119.62
N GLU A 733 -48.47 109.86 120.08
CA GLU A 733 -49.30 109.66 121.27
C GLU A 733 -48.55 110.06 122.56
N MET A 734 -47.28 109.69 122.67
CA MET A 734 -46.41 110.11 123.79
C MET A 734 -46.25 111.64 123.85
N ALA A 735 -46.16 112.31 122.69
CA ALA A 735 -46.13 113.77 122.60
C ALA A 735 -47.42 114.41 123.14
N ARG A 736 -48.60 113.87 122.82
CA ARG A 736 -49.90 114.33 123.37
C ARG A 736 -49.99 114.15 124.88
N ALA A 737 -49.40 113.09 125.43
CA ALA A 737 -49.37 112.86 126.88
C ALA A 737 -48.61 113.97 127.61
N LEU A 738 -47.37 114.27 127.18
CA LEU A 738 -46.56 115.37 127.72
C LEU A 738 -47.25 116.74 127.57
N GLN A 739 -47.92 116.97 126.44
CA GLN A 739 -48.66 118.20 126.17
C GLN A 739 -49.83 118.41 127.15
N LYS A 740 -50.40 117.33 127.70
CA LYS A 740 -51.46 117.37 128.72
C LYS A 740 -50.94 117.66 130.13
N GLU A 741 -49.72 117.26 130.46
CA GLU A 741 -49.07 117.63 131.74
C GLU A 741 -48.72 119.12 131.79
N MET A 742 -48.27 119.69 130.67
CA MET A 742 -47.95 121.12 130.54
C MET A 742 -49.16 122.03 130.89
N GLU A 743 -50.38 121.67 130.49
CA GLU A 743 -51.60 122.41 130.84
C GLU A 743 -51.92 122.33 132.34
N ASN A 744 -51.79 121.15 132.96
CA ASN A 744 -51.99 120.98 134.40
C ASN A 744 -51.02 121.83 135.24
N ILE A 745 -49.77 121.98 134.78
CA ILE A 745 -48.75 122.79 135.46
C ILE A 745 -49.10 124.29 135.40
N LYS A 746 -49.61 124.80 134.26
CA LYS A 746 -50.10 126.19 134.17
C LYS A 746 -51.23 126.47 135.17
N ALA A 747 -52.19 125.55 135.30
CA ALA A 747 -53.30 125.70 136.24
C ALA A 747 -52.84 125.77 137.71
N SER A 748 -51.71 125.13 138.06
CA SER A 748 -51.09 125.24 139.38
C SER A 748 -50.42 126.61 139.63
N HIS A 749 -49.84 127.22 138.59
CA HIS A 749 -49.14 128.52 138.68
C HIS A 749 -50.11 129.66 139.07
N ALA A 750 -51.22 129.78 138.35
CA ALA A 750 -52.19 130.88 138.52
C ALA A 750 -52.83 130.95 139.92
N ASN A 751 -52.87 129.83 140.65
CA ASN A 751 -53.35 129.82 142.04
C ASN A 751 -52.29 130.34 143.03
N LYS A 752 -50.99 130.16 142.75
CA LYS A 752 -49.90 130.65 143.62
C LYS A 752 -49.67 132.14 143.49
N GLU A 753 -49.86 132.71 142.30
CA GLU A 753 -49.77 134.17 142.07
C GLU A 753 -50.76 134.97 142.94
N LYS A 754 -51.95 134.42 143.21
CA LYS A 754 -52.92 135.01 144.16
C LYS A 754 -52.46 134.95 145.62
N GLU A 755 -51.65 133.98 146.01
CA GLU A 755 -51.11 133.87 147.38
C GLU A 755 -49.94 134.82 147.61
N VAL A 756 -49.15 135.11 146.55
CA VAL A 756 -48.04 136.08 146.58
C VAL A 756 -48.58 137.50 146.79
N ALA A 757 -49.56 137.92 145.97
CA ALA A 757 -50.12 139.27 146.04
C ALA A 757 -50.75 139.64 147.40
N GLN A 758 -51.12 138.64 148.21
CA GLN A 758 -51.63 138.86 149.56
C GLN A 758 -50.51 139.17 150.58
N LYS A 759 -49.28 138.69 150.35
CA LYS A 759 -48.11 138.87 151.23
C LYS A 759 -47.33 140.15 150.93
N ASP A 760 -47.43 140.68 149.70
CA ASP A 760 -46.84 141.97 149.34
C ASP A 760 -47.48 143.14 150.13
N ALA A 761 -48.77 143.03 150.49
CA ALA A 761 -49.45 144.02 151.32
C ALA A 761 -48.93 144.07 152.78
N ASP A 762 -48.55 142.92 153.36
CA ASP A 762 -47.94 142.85 154.69
C ASP A 762 -46.51 143.44 154.70
N LEU A 763 -45.81 143.37 153.56
CA LEU A 763 -44.46 143.93 153.38
C LEU A 763 -44.42 145.47 153.37
N GLU A 764 -45.50 146.15 152.96
CA GLU A 764 -45.54 147.62 152.98
C GLU A 764 -45.58 148.19 154.42
N GLN A 765 -46.20 147.49 155.37
CA GLN A 765 -46.10 147.86 156.79
C GLN A 765 -44.68 147.66 157.34
N LEU A 766 -44.01 146.58 156.94
CA LEU A 766 -42.63 146.29 157.34
C LEU A 766 -41.62 147.29 156.76
N ASN A 767 -41.88 147.82 155.56
CA ASN A 767 -41.05 148.87 154.95
C ASN A 767 -41.05 150.19 155.75
N MET A 768 -42.05 150.43 156.61
CA MET A 768 -42.09 151.65 157.43
C MET A 768 -41.06 151.61 158.58
N THR A 769 -40.78 150.44 159.16
CA THR A 769 -39.71 150.26 160.16
C THR A 769 -38.34 150.05 159.50
N LEU A 770 -38.29 149.57 158.25
CA LEU A 770 -37.06 149.48 157.46
C LEU A 770 -36.37 150.84 157.27
N VAL A 771 -37.12 151.96 157.28
CA VAL A 771 -36.56 153.32 157.20
C VAL A 771 -35.61 153.64 158.35
N GLU A 772 -35.83 153.08 159.54
CA GLU A 772 -34.97 153.28 160.72
C GLU A 772 -33.67 152.46 160.57
N LEU A 773 -33.79 151.17 160.30
CA LEU A 773 -32.65 150.24 160.11
C LEU A 773 -31.77 150.56 158.89
N LYS A 774 -32.29 151.28 157.89
CA LYS A 774 -31.56 151.72 156.70
C LYS A 774 -30.40 152.68 157.01
N THR A 775 -30.32 153.20 158.24
CA THR A 775 -29.20 154.03 158.71
C THR A 775 -27.98 153.23 159.19
N GLU A 776 -28.13 151.94 159.53
CA GLU A 776 -27.08 151.15 160.19
C GLU A 776 -26.36 150.14 159.27
N LEU A 777 -27.08 149.49 158.33
CA LEU A 777 -26.54 148.33 157.58
C LEU A 777 -25.64 148.66 156.38
N THR A 778 -25.19 149.92 156.21
CA THR A 778 -24.40 150.36 155.03
C THR A 778 -22.91 149.94 155.06
N PHE A 779 -22.52 148.91 155.83
CA PHE A 779 -21.13 148.61 156.20
C PHE A 779 -20.52 147.19 155.79
N ALA A 780 -21.06 146.35 154.84
CA ALA A 780 -20.47 145.02 154.34
C ALA A 780 -21.10 144.38 153.01
N ARG A 781 -20.82 143.14 152.48
CA ARG A 781 -19.62 142.44 151.82
C ARG A 781 -19.75 140.85 151.72
N ALA A 782 -19.22 139.93 150.83
CA ALA A 782 -18.78 139.79 149.38
C ALA A 782 -18.39 138.28 148.95
N GLU A 783 -17.70 137.97 147.78
CA GLU A 783 -17.05 136.68 147.22
C GLU A 783 -17.95 135.49 146.57
N LEU A 784 -17.62 134.41 145.74
CA LEU A 784 -16.46 133.64 145.06
C LEU A 784 -16.85 132.67 143.80
N ASP A 785 -16.02 131.73 143.20
CA ASP A 785 -16.16 131.01 141.82
C ASP A 785 -15.46 129.57 141.48
N GLY A 786 -15.62 128.85 140.28
CA GLY A 786 -14.94 127.53 139.81
C GLY A 786 -15.19 126.80 138.37
N ALA A 787 -14.41 125.73 137.88
CA ALA A 787 -14.39 125.06 136.47
C ALA A 787 -13.59 123.65 136.27
N TYR A 788 -13.32 122.81 135.16
CA TYR A 788 -13.85 122.22 133.83
C TYR A 788 -12.92 121.06 133.11
N GLY A 789 -13.24 120.25 132.00
CA GLY A 789 -12.31 119.27 131.22
C GLY A 789 -12.78 118.24 130.03
N SER A 790 -11.91 117.54 129.17
CA SER A 790 -12.16 116.48 128.02
C SER A 790 -10.88 115.82 127.25
N ARG A 791 -10.68 114.94 126.15
CA ARG A 791 -11.29 113.78 125.30
C ARG A 791 -10.50 113.23 123.94
N ALA A 792 -10.29 111.89 123.57
CA ALA A 792 -10.31 111.13 122.17
C ALA A 792 -9.20 110.17 121.43
N GLU A 793 -9.62 109.08 120.65
CA GLU A 793 -9.25 108.35 119.30
C GLU A 793 -8.40 107.01 118.85
N ARG A 794 -7.94 106.74 117.55
CA ARG A 794 -7.86 105.40 116.71
C ARG A 794 -6.68 105.03 115.65
N ALA A 795 -6.60 103.79 115.02
CA ALA A 795 -5.73 103.24 113.85
C ALA A 795 -6.15 101.77 113.27
N ALA A 796 -5.59 100.87 112.36
CA ALA A 796 -4.82 100.67 111.03
C ALA A 796 -4.68 99.07 110.65
N ASP A 797 -4.17 98.32 109.59
CA ASP A 797 -3.62 98.33 108.13
C ASP A 797 -3.49 96.87 107.38
N ALA A 798 -2.88 96.60 106.15
CA ALA A 798 -2.98 95.29 105.30
C ALA A 798 -1.89 94.78 104.20
N ALA A 799 -1.93 93.51 103.61
CA ALA A 799 -1.33 92.98 102.28
C ALA A 799 -1.41 91.42 101.89
N ALA A 800 -1.60 90.94 100.60
CA ALA A 800 -1.39 89.51 100.09
C ALA A 800 -1.57 89.13 98.53
N LEU A 801 -0.97 87.97 98.09
CA LEU A 801 -1.35 86.93 97.03
C LEU A 801 -1.18 87.00 95.46
N SER A 802 -0.84 85.84 94.82
CA SER A 802 -1.20 85.37 93.43
C SER A 802 -0.78 83.88 93.16
N ASN A 803 -1.46 83.10 92.29
CA ASN A 803 -1.09 81.72 91.87
C ASN A 803 -1.79 81.22 90.57
N GLN A 804 -1.53 79.97 90.10
CA GLN A 804 -1.56 79.57 88.67
C GLN A 804 -2.38 78.29 88.32
N GLU A 805 -3.14 78.29 87.20
CA GLU A 805 -3.87 77.09 86.68
C GLU A 805 -3.78 76.86 85.15
N GLU A 806 -3.81 77.90 84.30
CA GLU A 806 -3.96 77.74 82.83
C GLU A 806 -2.78 77.04 82.13
N ILE A 807 -1.56 77.23 82.63
CA ILE A 807 -0.32 76.73 82.02
C ILE A 807 -0.28 75.19 81.92
N VAL A 808 -0.98 74.47 82.80
CA VAL A 808 -1.07 73.00 82.75
C VAL A 808 -1.90 72.54 81.54
N LYS A 809 -2.96 73.26 81.20
CA LYS A 809 -3.88 72.91 80.09
C LYS A 809 -3.21 73.07 78.73
N LEU A 810 -2.40 74.13 78.56
CA LEU A 810 -1.56 74.34 77.36
C LEU A 810 -0.50 73.24 77.18
N THR A 811 0.19 72.86 78.26
CA THR A 811 1.25 71.84 78.22
C THR A 811 0.72 70.49 77.71
N ASN A 812 -0.43 70.04 78.23
CA ASN A 812 -1.09 68.77 77.85
C ASN A 812 -1.66 68.77 76.41
N HIS A 813 -1.69 69.92 75.73
CA HIS A 813 -2.09 70.01 74.32
C HIS A 813 -0.87 69.85 73.39
N VAL A 814 0.26 70.46 73.76
CA VAL A 814 1.54 70.36 73.02
C VAL A 814 2.08 68.93 72.97
N GLU A 815 1.95 68.14 74.04
CA GLU A 815 2.41 66.73 74.03
C GLU A 815 1.59 65.83 73.10
N ARG A 816 0.27 66.06 72.99
CA ARG A 816 -0.60 65.29 72.10
C ARG A 816 -0.24 65.54 70.63
N LEU A 817 -0.15 66.82 70.24
CA LEU A 817 0.25 67.21 68.89
C LEU A 817 1.66 66.70 68.52
N LYS A 818 2.60 66.67 69.48
CA LYS A 818 3.92 66.05 69.28
C LYS A 818 3.84 64.54 69.03
N LYS A 819 2.94 63.82 69.72
CA LYS A 819 2.76 62.38 69.54
C LYS A 819 2.10 62.04 68.21
N GLU A 820 1.10 62.82 67.80
CA GLU A 820 0.43 62.69 66.50
C GLU A 820 1.39 63.01 65.34
N LEU A 821 2.19 64.07 65.46
CA LEU A 821 3.24 64.41 64.48
C LEU A 821 4.36 63.37 64.41
N ALA A 822 4.72 62.73 65.53
CA ALA A 822 5.68 61.63 65.52
C ALA A 822 5.14 60.38 64.80
N GLY A 823 3.84 60.09 64.94
CA GLY A 823 3.17 59.01 64.21
C GLY A 823 3.18 59.22 62.70
N THR A 824 2.75 60.40 62.23
CA THR A 824 2.71 60.68 60.79
C THR A 824 4.08 60.73 60.14
N VAL A 825 5.13 61.15 60.87
CA VAL A 825 6.52 61.01 60.40
C VAL A 825 6.92 59.54 60.26
N GLN A 826 6.58 58.69 61.24
CA GLN A 826 6.88 57.25 61.19
C GLN A 826 6.14 56.54 60.04
N ASP A 827 4.89 56.91 59.75
CA ASP A 827 4.13 56.38 58.62
C ASP A 827 4.73 56.81 57.26
N LEU A 828 5.21 58.06 57.15
CA LEU A 828 5.91 58.54 55.95
C LEU A 828 7.29 57.88 55.78
N GLU A 829 8.02 57.58 56.85
CA GLU A 829 9.24 56.77 56.81
C GLU A 829 8.97 55.32 56.36
N ALA A 830 7.82 54.74 56.73
CA ALA A 830 7.41 53.42 56.26
C ALA A 830 7.09 53.43 54.75
N ILE A 831 6.24 54.37 54.30
CA ILE A 831 5.82 54.49 52.88
C ILE A 831 7.02 54.79 51.98
N THR A 832 7.93 55.67 52.38
CA THR A 832 9.14 55.97 51.58
C THR A 832 10.09 54.77 51.51
N LYS A 833 10.23 54.00 52.60
CA LYS A 833 11.02 52.75 52.61
C LYS A 833 10.41 51.66 51.73
N GLU A 834 9.08 51.53 51.69
CA GLU A 834 8.36 50.62 50.80
C GLU A 834 8.50 51.05 49.33
N THR A 835 8.37 52.35 49.05
CA THR A 835 8.59 52.93 47.71
C THR A 835 10.02 52.63 47.20
N ILE A 836 11.05 52.85 48.02
CA ILE A 836 12.44 52.51 47.70
C ILE A 836 12.64 50.99 47.50
N GLY A 837 11.82 50.16 48.15
CA GLY A 837 11.78 48.71 47.90
C GLY A 837 11.26 48.40 46.50
N ALA A 838 10.09 48.94 46.15
CA ALA A 838 9.46 48.75 44.84
C ALA A 838 10.31 49.31 43.68
N GLU A 839 10.98 50.45 43.86
CA GLU A 839 11.91 50.99 42.86
C GLU A 839 13.13 50.08 42.64
N ARG A 840 13.64 49.42 43.69
CA ARG A 840 14.75 48.46 43.56
C ARG A 840 14.33 47.18 42.87
N GLU A 841 13.17 46.63 43.22
CA GLU A 841 12.62 45.45 42.55
C GLU A 841 12.32 45.74 41.08
N LYS A 842 11.79 46.94 40.76
CA LYS A 842 11.64 47.43 39.39
C LYS A 842 12.98 47.46 38.64
N ILE A 843 14.03 48.03 39.23
CA ILE A 843 15.37 48.08 38.60
C ILE A 843 15.94 46.66 38.39
N GLU A 844 15.75 45.74 39.33
CA GLU A 844 16.21 44.35 39.20
C GLU A 844 15.42 43.58 38.12
N LEU A 845 14.13 43.92 37.91
CA LEU A 845 13.32 43.39 36.81
C LEU A 845 13.70 44.02 35.46
N GLU A 846 13.97 45.32 35.39
CA GLU A 846 14.45 46.00 34.19
C GLU A 846 15.80 45.43 33.75
N GLN A 847 16.75 45.21 34.68
CA GLN A 847 18.02 44.54 34.37
C GLN A 847 17.81 43.11 33.83
N LYS A 848 16.90 42.31 34.39
CA LYS A 848 16.58 40.96 33.89
C LYS A 848 15.93 40.99 32.50
N VAL A 849 15.17 42.03 32.17
CA VAL A 849 14.64 42.25 30.82
C VAL A 849 15.77 42.59 29.85
N ASP A 850 16.70 43.47 30.21
CA ASP A 850 17.87 43.79 29.37
C ASP A 850 18.80 42.58 29.16
N GLU A 851 19.04 41.78 30.20
CA GLU A 851 19.77 40.51 30.11
C GLU A 851 19.06 39.50 29.19
N ALA A 852 17.73 39.39 29.28
CA ALA A 852 16.93 38.52 28.41
C ALA A 852 16.90 39.02 26.95
N LEU A 853 16.86 40.34 26.72
CA LEU A 853 16.95 40.95 25.39
C LEU A 853 18.34 40.75 24.77
N SER A 854 19.40 40.85 25.57
CA SER A 854 20.78 40.56 25.14
C SER A 854 20.95 39.08 24.79
N ALA A 855 20.42 38.17 25.61
CA ALA A 855 20.41 36.74 25.32
C ALA A 855 19.61 36.40 24.05
N LYS A 856 18.44 37.02 23.87
CA LYS A 856 17.64 36.92 22.63
C LYS A 856 18.43 37.37 21.42
N ALA A 857 19.09 38.53 21.48
CA ALA A 857 19.88 39.05 20.37
C ALA A 857 21.07 38.14 20.02
N SER A 858 21.72 37.50 21.01
CA SER A 858 22.74 36.49 20.76
C SER A 858 22.18 35.25 20.06
N LEU A 859 21.03 34.74 20.53
CA LEU A 859 20.37 33.58 19.92
C LEU A 859 19.86 33.87 18.51
N GLU A 860 19.34 35.07 18.24
CA GLU A 860 18.96 35.50 16.88
C GLU A 860 20.19 35.61 15.97
N ALA A 861 21.33 36.11 16.48
CA ALA A 861 22.58 36.13 15.73
C ALA A 861 23.17 34.74 15.47
N ASP A 862 23.04 33.79 16.40
CA ASP A 862 23.47 32.39 16.21
C ASP A 862 22.53 31.59 15.30
N LEU A 863 21.23 31.92 15.31
CA LEU A 863 20.25 31.38 14.36
C LEU A 863 20.48 31.93 12.95
N GLU A 864 20.88 33.19 12.80
CA GLU A 864 21.24 33.74 11.48
C GLU A 864 22.58 33.19 10.96
N LYS A 865 23.54 32.89 11.85
CA LYS A 865 24.75 32.12 11.50
C LYS A 865 24.41 30.69 11.06
N SER A 866 23.48 30.01 11.73
CA SER A 866 23.08 28.66 11.34
C SER A 866 22.28 28.64 10.04
N ARG A 867 21.44 29.64 9.78
CA ARG A 867 20.83 29.89 8.45
C ARG A 867 21.87 30.09 7.36
N HIS A 868 22.87 30.95 7.59
CA HIS A 868 23.97 31.15 6.64
C HIS A 868 24.79 29.87 6.41
N LEU A 869 25.00 29.05 7.45
CA LEU A 869 25.68 27.77 7.32
C LEU A 869 24.84 26.74 6.54
N ILE A 870 23.52 26.68 6.77
CA ILE A 870 22.59 25.82 6.03
C ILE A 870 22.49 26.25 4.56
N ALA A 871 22.32 27.55 4.30
CA ALA A 871 22.28 28.09 2.95
C ALA A 871 23.59 27.82 2.19
N LYS A 872 24.74 27.96 2.86
CA LYS A 872 26.03 27.59 2.28
C LYS A 872 26.18 26.09 2.05
N LEU A 873 25.74 25.24 2.98
CA LEU A 873 25.75 23.79 2.77
C LEU A 873 24.81 23.35 1.64
N GLN A 874 23.74 24.11 1.37
CA GLN A 874 22.87 23.92 0.21
C GLN A 874 23.55 24.39 -1.08
N GLU A 875 24.22 25.55 -1.08
CA GLU A 875 25.06 26.03 -2.21
C GLU A 875 26.20 25.05 -2.54
N ASP A 876 26.91 24.55 -1.52
CA ASP A 876 27.96 23.54 -1.67
C ASP A 876 27.37 22.22 -2.23
N LEU A 877 26.22 21.74 -1.72
CA LEU A 877 25.54 20.52 -2.20
C LEU A 877 25.01 20.65 -3.63
N ASP A 878 24.45 21.81 -4.01
CA ASP A 878 24.00 22.08 -5.37
C ASP A 878 25.20 22.25 -6.33
N SER A 879 26.35 22.75 -5.84
CA SER A 879 27.60 22.78 -6.61
C SER A 879 28.21 21.39 -6.85
N GLU A 880 28.04 20.46 -5.92
CA GLU A 880 28.40 19.04 -6.07
C GLU A 880 27.44 18.35 -7.05
N ARG A 881 26.13 18.61 -6.95
CA ARG A 881 25.11 18.14 -7.91
C ARG A 881 25.38 18.62 -9.34
N PHE A 882 25.92 19.83 -9.51
CA PHE A 882 26.35 20.36 -10.82
C PHE A 882 27.72 19.87 -11.30
N LYS A 883 28.47 19.09 -10.52
CA LYS A 883 29.81 18.59 -10.89
C LYS A 883 29.87 17.13 -11.33
N VAL A 884 28.92 16.28 -10.95
CA VAL A 884 28.97 14.85 -11.27
C VAL A 884 28.16 14.55 -12.54
N GLY A 885 28.69 15.02 -13.67
CA GLY A 885 28.22 14.68 -15.02
C GLY A 885 29.38 14.35 -15.95
N VAL A 886 29.41 13.11 -16.45
CA VAL A 886 30.34 12.60 -17.48
C VAL A 886 31.84 12.53 -17.10
N THR A 887 32.33 11.34 -16.72
CA THR A 887 33.50 10.67 -17.36
C THR A 887 33.73 9.25 -16.82
N GLN A 888 34.58 8.48 -17.51
CA GLN A 888 34.76 7.02 -17.38
C GLN A 888 35.61 6.57 -16.18
N GLY A 889 35.17 5.49 -15.52
CA GLY A 889 35.98 4.27 -15.26
C GLY A 889 37.09 4.24 -14.20
N GLY A 890 37.25 3.07 -13.56
CA GLY A 890 38.58 2.61 -13.09
C GLY A 890 38.86 2.52 -11.58
N VAL A 891 38.35 1.47 -10.92
CA VAL A 891 38.99 0.66 -9.84
C VAL A 891 39.94 1.36 -8.83
N THR A 892 39.60 1.36 -7.53
CA THR A 892 40.42 0.79 -6.41
C THR A 892 39.74 0.88 -5.03
N LYS A 893 40.37 0.28 -3.99
CA LYS A 893 39.78 -0.05 -2.67
C LYS A 893 39.93 1.03 -1.57
N VAL A 894 38.85 1.18 -0.79
CA VAL A 894 38.77 1.28 0.70
C VAL A 894 39.60 2.36 1.44
N GLY A 895 38.91 3.24 2.17
CA GLY A 895 39.49 4.15 3.18
C GLY A 895 38.61 4.28 4.43
N ALA A 896 39.06 3.72 5.56
CA ALA A 896 38.32 3.39 6.78
C ALA A 896 37.67 4.54 7.63
N GLY A 897 37.37 5.71 7.07
CA GLY A 897 36.90 6.88 7.84
C GLY A 897 35.41 6.87 8.25
N ALA A 898 34.51 6.46 7.36
CA ALA A 898 33.07 6.74 7.51
C ALA A 898 32.36 5.98 8.65
N ALA A 899 32.82 4.76 8.98
CA ALA A 899 32.18 3.92 10.00
C ALA A 899 32.28 4.51 11.42
N LEU A 900 33.37 5.21 11.73
CA LEU A 900 33.63 5.75 13.07
C LEU A 900 32.72 6.95 13.38
N LEU A 901 32.41 7.82 12.41
CA LEU A 901 31.43 8.90 12.61
C LEU A 901 30.01 8.35 12.76
N SER A 902 29.64 7.30 12.00
CA SER A 902 28.30 6.72 12.06
C SER A 902 27.97 6.14 13.45
N GLU A 903 28.89 5.39 14.06
CA GLU A 903 28.63 4.86 15.41
C GLU A 903 28.77 5.92 16.50
N GLN A 904 29.67 6.91 16.38
CA GLN A 904 29.69 8.07 17.30
C GLN A 904 28.37 8.85 17.25
N PHE A 905 27.81 9.10 16.07
CA PHE A 905 26.52 9.75 15.90
C PHE A 905 25.37 8.91 16.48
N ARG A 906 25.39 7.58 16.27
CA ARG A 906 24.41 6.64 16.88
C ARG A 906 24.54 6.56 18.40
N ILE A 907 25.73 6.73 18.97
CA ILE A 907 25.95 6.84 20.42
C ILE A 907 25.38 8.17 20.94
N SER A 908 25.74 9.30 20.33
CA SER A 908 25.23 10.63 20.70
C SER A 908 23.70 10.66 20.67
N MET A 909 23.08 10.18 19.58
CA MET A 909 21.63 10.08 19.45
C MET A 909 20.99 9.07 20.42
N ARG A 910 21.73 8.13 21.02
CA ARG A 910 21.22 7.31 22.15
C ARG A 910 21.31 8.07 23.47
N GLU A 911 22.39 8.79 23.71
CA GLU A 911 22.57 9.59 24.93
C GLU A 911 21.61 10.78 24.99
N GLU A 912 21.36 11.49 23.88
CA GLU A 912 20.38 12.59 23.84
C GLU A 912 18.95 12.10 24.08
N ARG A 913 18.54 10.99 23.45
CA ARG A 913 17.22 10.38 23.73
C ARG A 913 17.11 9.87 25.17
N LYS A 914 18.23 9.41 25.78
CA LYS A 914 18.28 9.07 27.21
C LYS A 914 18.15 10.32 28.08
N ARG A 915 18.88 11.41 27.77
CA ARG A 915 18.80 12.70 28.47
C ARG A 915 17.39 13.25 28.44
N PHE A 916 16.76 13.40 27.26
CA PHE A 916 15.36 13.82 27.14
C PHE A 916 14.40 12.96 27.98
N HIS A 917 14.63 11.65 28.09
CA HIS A 917 13.80 10.77 28.90
C HIS A 917 14.08 10.89 30.41
N GLU A 918 15.31 11.25 30.79
CA GLU A 918 15.69 11.58 32.17
C GLU A 918 15.19 12.99 32.56
N ASP A 919 15.20 13.97 31.65
CA ASP A 919 14.67 15.32 31.82
C ASP A 919 13.14 15.33 31.96
N ILE A 920 12.40 14.61 31.11
CA ILE A 920 10.95 14.41 31.26
C ILE A 920 10.61 13.72 32.59
N LYS A 921 11.49 12.84 33.09
CA LYS A 921 11.34 12.16 34.37
C LYS A 921 11.68 13.07 35.56
N GLU A 922 12.64 13.97 35.40
CA GLU A 922 12.96 15.04 36.34
C GLU A 922 11.83 16.07 36.43
N GLU A 923 11.31 16.57 35.31
CA GLU A 923 10.13 17.45 35.27
C GLU A 923 8.95 16.80 36.01
N ARG A 924 8.61 15.55 35.66
CA ARG A 924 7.57 14.78 36.36
C ARG A 924 7.90 14.50 37.83
N ALA A 925 9.15 14.66 38.29
CA ALA A 925 9.50 14.61 39.71
C ALA A 925 9.42 16.00 40.37
N ARG A 926 9.76 17.09 39.66
CA ARG A 926 9.60 18.49 40.10
C ARG A 926 8.13 18.85 40.24
N TYR A 927 7.28 18.48 39.29
CA TYR A 927 5.81 18.62 39.39
C TYR A 927 5.24 17.88 40.61
N ARG A 928 5.66 16.63 40.87
CA ARG A 928 5.21 15.89 42.07
C ARG A 928 5.70 16.51 43.37
N LYS A 929 6.92 17.05 43.43
CA LYS A 929 7.41 17.82 44.59
C LYS A 929 6.59 19.09 44.82
N LEU A 930 6.30 19.85 43.77
CA LEU A 930 5.45 21.04 43.84
C LEU A 930 4.01 20.70 44.26
N GLU A 931 3.47 19.57 43.81
CA GLU A 931 2.17 19.04 44.22
C GLU A 931 2.17 18.61 45.70
N GLU A 932 3.20 17.91 46.17
CA GLU A 932 3.40 17.57 47.58
C GLU A 932 3.57 18.82 48.47
N GLU A 933 4.29 19.84 48.01
CA GLU A 933 4.46 21.12 48.70
C GLU A 933 3.17 21.95 48.71
N TYR A 934 2.42 21.97 47.61
CA TYR A 934 1.09 22.58 47.55
C TYR A 934 0.10 21.87 48.49
N ILE A 935 0.12 20.54 48.54
CA ILE A 935 -0.67 19.74 49.49
C ILE A 935 -0.23 20.02 50.94
N ARG A 936 1.08 20.16 51.22
CA ARG A 936 1.60 20.59 52.53
C ARG A 936 1.11 21.98 52.91
N LEU A 937 1.24 22.97 52.02
CA LEU A 937 0.80 24.35 52.23
C LEU A 937 -0.70 24.42 52.51
N LYS A 938 -1.51 23.71 51.70
CA LYS A 938 -2.95 23.55 51.89
C LYS A 938 -3.28 22.89 53.23
N LYS A 939 -2.49 21.91 53.67
CA LYS A 939 -2.64 21.24 54.97
C LYS A 939 -2.24 22.12 56.16
N SER A 940 -1.19 22.94 56.05
CA SER A 940 -0.85 23.94 57.08
C SER A 940 -1.87 25.08 57.15
N GLN A 941 -2.39 25.54 56.01
CA GLN A 941 -3.42 26.58 55.95
C GLN A 941 -4.80 26.07 56.42
N ALA A 942 -5.04 24.76 56.37
CA ALA A 942 -6.16 24.11 57.05
C ALA A 942 -5.90 23.97 58.57
N ALA A 943 -4.67 23.65 58.99
CA ALA A 943 -4.31 23.57 60.41
C ALA A 943 -4.39 24.94 61.13
N SER A 944 -4.13 26.05 60.43
CA SER A 944 -4.36 27.41 60.94
C SER A 944 -5.84 27.83 60.95
N LYS A 945 -6.78 26.93 60.65
CA LYS A 945 -8.24 27.15 60.70
C LYS A 945 -8.95 26.18 61.64
N SER A 946 -8.39 25.98 62.83
CA SER A 946 -9.09 25.38 63.99
C SER A 946 -9.30 26.43 65.09
N PRO A 947 -10.51 26.57 65.66
CA PRO A 947 -10.83 27.67 66.57
C PRO A 947 -10.27 27.44 67.99
N SER A 948 -9.34 28.28 68.42
CA SER A 948 -8.93 28.38 69.82
C SER A 948 -9.88 29.27 70.60
N SER A 949 -10.61 28.71 71.56
CA SER A 949 -11.51 29.45 72.45
C SER A 949 -10.77 30.24 73.52
N SER A 950 -11.08 31.54 73.66
CA SER A 950 -10.90 32.37 74.86
C SER A 950 -11.85 33.56 74.77
#